data_AF-A0A4S8IN47-F1
#
_entry.id   AF-A0A4S8IN47-F1
#
_cell.length_a   1.000
_cell.length_b   1.000
_cell.length_c   1.000
_cell.angle_alpha   90.00
_cell.angle_beta   90.00
_cell.angle_gamma   90.00
#
_symmetry.space_group_name_H-M   'P 1'
#
loop_
_entity.id
_entity.type
_entity.pdbx_description
1 polymer ?
#
loop_
_entity_poly.entity_id
_entity_poly.type
_entity_poly.pdbx_seq_one_letter_code
_entity_poly.pdbx_strand_id
1 'polypeptide(L)'
;MAAISREILKRRGILRSRVMATIGARSMASWFGHVEPAAKDPILGVTEAFLADPSPDKVNVGVGAYRDDNGKPVVLECVREAERRIAGNLNIKFSSKVSLSNLLRSHGNPVLFLLCIFVGLPVKSVYFSITIGNFSCVALSGEYLPMGGSIKMIEESLKLAYGEDSELIKEKRIAAVQALSGTGACRLFADFQKRFLPDTQIYIPIPTWANHHNIWRDACVPQRTFRYYHPETRGLDFASMMDDIKNAPNGSFFLLHACAHNPTGVDPSEEQWREISYQFKVKNHFPFFDMAYQGFASGDPNRDAKAIRIFLEDGHLIGCAQSYAKNMGLYGQRVGCLSVLCEDELQAVAVKSQLQQLARPMYSNPPVHGALVVSIILGDPELKSLWLKEVKGMADRIIGMRKALRENLEKLGSPLSWEHITNQIGMFCYSGMTPEQVDRLTDEFHIYMTRNGRISMAGVTTGNVGYLANAIHELGGPYRAVFLGRRGARTTSQAPATASLPPPSASLSGLVSSFASKGLAPWDAPKRGGKAAVPAKKKPEKVVNPLFEKRPKQFGIGGALPPKKDLHRFVKWPKVVRIQRQKRILKQRLKVPPALNQFTRTLDKNLATNLFKMLLKYRPEDRAAKKERLLKRAQAEAEGKTVEVKKPIVVKYGLNHVTYLIEQNKAQLVVIAHDVDPIELVVWLPALCRKMEIPYCIVKGKARLGAIVHKKTASVLCLTTVKNEDKLEFSKILEAIKNKAQLVVIAHDVDPIELVVWLPALCRKMEIPYCIVKGKARLGAIVHKKTASVLCLTTVKNEDKLEFSKILEAIKANFNDKFDEIRKKWGGGIMGSKSLAKSKAREKLLAKEAAQRMS
;
A
#
# COMPACT_ATOMS: atom_id res chain seq x y z
N MET A 1 13.80 47.84 -64.71
CA MET A 1 13.27 48.08 -63.34
C MET A 1 12.34 46.94 -62.94
N ALA A 2 12.83 45.75 -62.60
CA ALA A 2 12.76 45.23 -61.22
C ALA A 2 13.70 44.01 -61.03
N ALA A 3 14.89 44.06 -61.65
CA ALA A 3 15.97 43.08 -61.49
C ALA A 3 16.77 43.26 -60.17
N ILE A 4 16.27 44.08 -59.23
CA ILE A 4 16.92 44.38 -57.94
C ILE A 4 15.85 44.33 -56.84
N SER A 5 15.65 43.19 -56.18
CA SER A 5 15.22 43.11 -54.76
C SER A 5 14.94 41.70 -54.23
N ARG A 6 14.96 40.64 -55.06
CA ARG A 6 15.03 39.24 -54.55
C ARG A 6 16.47 38.72 -54.38
N GLU A 7 17.45 39.50 -54.83
CA GLU A 7 18.90 39.25 -54.70
C GLU A 7 19.44 39.53 -53.27
N ILE A 8 18.64 40.07 -52.34
CA ILE A 8 19.13 40.48 -51.00
C ILE A 8 18.79 39.49 -49.87
N LEU A 9 17.78 38.61 -50.00
CA LEU A 9 17.48 37.63 -48.93
C LEU A 9 18.11 36.23 -49.10
N LYS A 10 18.71 35.91 -50.25
CA LYS A 10 19.59 34.73 -50.39
C LYS A 10 21.05 35.00 -49.97
N ARG A 11 21.42 36.24 -49.65
CA ARG A 11 22.81 36.63 -49.31
C ARG A 11 23.08 36.97 -47.82
N ARG A 12 22.16 36.71 -46.88
CA ARG A 12 22.38 36.97 -45.43
C ARG A 12 22.27 35.74 -44.50
N GLY A 13 22.42 34.53 -45.04
CA GLY A 13 22.56 33.29 -44.25
C GLY A 13 23.96 32.66 -44.31
N ILE A 14 24.85 33.17 -45.15
CA ILE A 14 26.26 32.75 -45.24
C ILE A 14 27.05 33.61 -44.25
N LEU A 15 26.88 33.37 -42.93
CA LEU A 15 27.91 33.57 -41.90
C LEU A 15 27.40 33.07 -40.54
N ARG A 16 27.20 31.76 -40.38
CA ARG A 16 27.37 31.08 -39.07
C ARG A 16 27.37 29.57 -39.25
N SER A 17 28.38 28.95 -38.65
CA SER A 17 28.63 27.51 -38.50
C SER A 17 29.27 26.77 -39.67
N ARG A 18 30.54 27.10 -39.92
CA ARG A 18 31.52 26.14 -40.46
C ARG A 18 32.44 25.68 -39.33
N VAL A 19 31.89 24.89 -38.40
CA VAL A 19 32.63 23.93 -37.55
C VAL A 19 31.66 22.82 -37.19
N MET A 20 31.63 21.75 -37.99
CA MET A 20 31.13 20.45 -37.56
C MET A 20 32.12 19.44 -38.09
N ALA A 21 32.98 19.01 -37.18
CA ALA A 21 33.95 17.96 -37.37
C ALA A 21 33.26 16.67 -37.86
N THR A 22 33.96 15.96 -38.72
CA THR A 22 33.83 14.52 -38.94
C THR A 22 33.71 13.78 -37.61
N ILE A 23 32.50 13.40 -37.23
CA ILE A 23 32.27 12.40 -36.18
C ILE A 23 31.79 11.13 -36.89
N GLY A 24 32.67 10.12 -36.88
CA GLY A 24 32.37 8.79 -37.39
C GLY A 24 31.09 8.25 -36.74
N ALA A 25 30.18 7.75 -37.58
CA ALA A 25 28.99 7.06 -37.13
C ALA A 25 29.39 5.74 -36.46
N ARG A 26 29.73 5.78 -35.17
CA ARG A 26 29.63 4.60 -34.31
C ARG A 26 28.16 4.23 -34.23
N SER A 27 27.82 3.06 -34.76
CA SER A 27 26.58 2.35 -34.42
C SER A 27 26.37 2.47 -32.91
N MET A 28 25.28 3.09 -32.50
CA MET A 28 24.88 3.17 -31.09
C MET A 28 24.43 1.78 -30.66
N ALA A 29 25.39 0.89 -30.38
CA ALA A 29 25.11 -0.38 -29.73
C ALA A 29 24.33 -0.08 -28.44
N SER A 30 23.16 -0.71 -28.28
CA SER A 30 22.39 -0.60 -27.04
C SER A 30 23.27 -1.05 -25.89
N TRP A 31 23.37 -0.25 -24.82
CA TRP A 31 24.09 -0.60 -23.59
C TRP A 31 23.70 -1.98 -23.04
N PHE A 32 22.47 -2.42 -23.31
CA PHE A 32 21.93 -3.73 -22.89
C PHE A 32 21.58 -4.66 -24.06
N GLY A 33 22.14 -4.40 -25.26
CA GLY A 33 21.85 -5.22 -26.45
C GLY A 33 22.31 -6.68 -26.35
N HIS A 34 23.19 -6.99 -25.40
CA HIS A 34 23.72 -8.32 -25.10
C HIS A 34 22.98 -9.03 -23.95
N VAL A 35 21.98 -8.39 -23.34
CA VAL A 35 21.26 -8.96 -22.20
C VAL A 35 20.13 -9.85 -22.70
N GLU A 36 20.31 -11.15 -22.55
CA GLU A 36 19.30 -12.15 -22.89
C GLU A 36 18.18 -12.25 -21.83
N PRO A 37 16.94 -12.60 -22.22
CA PRO A 37 15.88 -12.89 -21.26
C PRO A 37 16.27 -13.99 -20.27
N ALA A 38 16.17 -13.72 -18.98
CA ALA A 38 16.40 -14.72 -17.95
C ALA A 38 15.35 -15.85 -18.03
N ALA A 39 15.78 -17.08 -17.78
CA ALA A 39 14.87 -18.21 -17.64
C ALA A 39 13.83 -17.94 -16.54
N LYS A 40 12.58 -18.34 -16.77
CA LYS A 40 11.51 -18.19 -15.77
C LYS A 40 11.80 -19.04 -14.55
N ASP A 41 11.41 -18.55 -13.37
CA ASP A 41 11.48 -19.32 -12.14
C ASP A 41 10.61 -20.59 -12.26
N PRO A 42 11.16 -21.80 -12.01
CA PRO A 42 10.45 -23.07 -12.19
C PRO A 42 9.20 -23.22 -11.32
N ILE A 43 9.00 -22.41 -10.28
CA ILE A 43 7.87 -22.47 -9.36
C ILE A 43 6.86 -21.35 -9.67
N LEU A 44 7.33 -20.10 -9.77
CA LEU A 44 6.47 -18.95 -10.03
C LEU A 44 5.94 -18.94 -11.47
N GLY A 45 6.73 -19.42 -12.43
CA GLY A 45 6.31 -19.56 -13.83
C GLY A 45 5.09 -20.49 -14.00
N VAL A 46 4.97 -21.52 -13.16
CA VAL A 46 3.81 -22.44 -13.15
C VAL A 46 2.52 -21.68 -12.79
N THR A 47 2.58 -20.73 -11.86
CA THR A 47 1.41 -19.90 -11.51
C THR A 47 1.06 -18.90 -12.60
N GLU A 48 2.04 -18.34 -13.30
CA GLU A 48 1.76 -17.50 -14.47
C GLU A 48 1.02 -18.28 -15.56
N ALA A 49 1.47 -19.49 -15.86
CA ALA A 49 0.83 -20.37 -16.84
C ALA A 49 -0.60 -20.74 -16.41
N PHE A 50 -0.79 -21.18 -15.16
CA PHE A 50 -2.10 -21.45 -14.58
C PHE A 50 -3.05 -20.24 -14.66
N LEU A 51 -2.56 -19.02 -14.40
CA LEU A 51 -3.39 -17.82 -14.46
C LEU A 51 -3.78 -17.43 -15.90
N ALA A 52 -2.93 -17.75 -16.88
CA ALA A 52 -3.18 -17.49 -18.29
C ALA A 52 -4.16 -18.48 -18.93
N ASP A 53 -4.29 -19.69 -18.37
CA ASP A 53 -5.18 -20.73 -18.86
C ASP A 53 -6.66 -20.36 -18.68
N PRO A 54 -7.50 -20.34 -19.74
CA PRO A 54 -8.93 -20.07 -19.62
C PRO A 54 -9.77 -21.28 -19.18
N SER A 55 -9.18 -22.48 -19.11
CA SER A 55 -9.90 -23.71 -18.77
C SER A 55 -10.61 -23.61 -17.41
N PRO A 56 -11.88 -24.05 -17.30
CA PRO A 56 -12.60 -24.09 -16.04
C PRO A 56 -12.10 -25.20 -15.10
N ASP A 57 -11.45 -26.22 -15.66
CA ASP A 57 -11.03 -27.44 -14.94
C ASP A 57 -9.57 -27.36 -14.47
N LYS A 58 -8.90 -26.23 -14.68
CA LYS A 58 -7.50 -26.05 -14.33
C LYS A 58 -7.24 -26.19 -12.84
N VAL A 59 -6.15 -26.87 -12.47
CA VAL A 59 -5.73 -27.09 -11.08
C VAL A 59 -4.30 -26.57 -10.88
N ASN A 60 -4.07 -25.81 -9.80
CA ASN A 60 -2.73 -25.38 -9.41
C ASN A 60 -2.24 -26.18 -8.21
N VAL A 61 -1.32 -27.11 -8.47
CA VAL A 61 -0.57 -27.87 -7.48
C VAL A 61 0.93 -27.58 -7.57
N GLY A 62 1.31 -26.40 -8.08
CA GLY A 62 2.71 -25.98 -8.23
C GLY A 62 3.23 -25.18 -7.04
N VAL A 63 2.60 -24.05 -6.74
CA VAL A 63 3.08 -23.14 -5.68
C VAL A 63 2.73 -23.66 -4.29
N GLY A 64 3.73 -23.68 -3.41
CA GLY A 64 3.55 -23.98 -1.98
C GLY A 64 2.96 -22.80 -1.21
N ALA A 65 1.67 -22.54 -1.43
CA ALA A 65 0.93 -21.57 -0.64
C ALA A 65 -0.42 -22.19 -0.23
N TYR A 66 -0.71 -22.14 1.06
CA TYR A 66 -1.92 -22.73 1.64
C TYR A 66 -3.19 -22.17 1.00
N ARG A 67 -4.17 -23.06 0.80
CA ARG A 67 -5.52 -22.76 0.32
C ARG A 67 -6.54 -23.49 1.18
N ASP A 68 -7.74 -22.91 1.29
CA ASP A 68 -8.90 -23.60 1.83
C ASP A 68 -9.38 -24.69 0.86
N ASP A 69 -10.41 -25.42 1.27
CA ASP A 69 -10.99 -26.49 0.45
C ASP A 69 -11.72 -26.00 -0.81
N ASN A 70 -11.90 -24.68 -0.94
CA ASN A 70 -12.40 -24.03 -2.17
C ASN A 70 -11.26 -23.53 -3.07
N GLY A 71 -10.00 -23.85 -2.76
CA GLY A 71 -8.83 -23.39 -3.50
C GLY A 71 -8.52 -21.90 -3.32
N LYS A 72 -9.07 -21.22 -2.29
CA LYS A 72 -8.89 -19.79 -2.05
C LYS A 72 -7.78 -19.51 -1.04
N PRO A 73 -7.05 -18.37 -1.17
CA PRO A 73 -6.09 -17.94 -0.17
C PRO A 73 -6.75 -17.74 1.21
N VAL A 74 -6.10 -18.23 2.26
CA VAL A 74 -6.58 -18.10 3.64
C VAL A 74 -5.74 -17.06 4.39
N VAL A 75 -6.43 -16.15 5.05
CA VAL A 75 -5.85 -15.31 6.11
C VAL A 75 -6.26 -15.94 7.44
N LEU A 76 -5.31 -16.20 8.32
CA LEU A 76 -5.58 -16.78 9.64
C LEU A 76 -6.32 -15.78 10.53
N GLU A 77 -7.17 -16.27 11.42
CA GLU A 77 -7.91 -15.43 12.35
C GLU A 77 -7.00 -14.76 13.36
N CYS A 78 -5.94 -15.43 13.82
CA CYS A 78 -4.90 -14.81 14.65
C CYS A 78 -4.23 -13.62 13.91
N VAL A 79 -4.03 -13.75 12.59
CA VAL A 79 -3.50 -12.66 11.75
C VAL A 79 -4.55 -11.55 11.58
N ARG A 80 -5.82 -11.87 11.33
CA ARG A 80 -6.89 -10.86 11.24
C ARG A 80 -7.05 -10.08 12.54
N GLU A 81 -6.92 -10.74 13.67
CA GLU A 81 -6.98 -10.11 14.98
C GLU A 81 -5.74 -9.26 15.25
N ALA A 82 -4.54 -9.75 14.93
CA ALA A 82 -3.32 -8.94 15.01
C ALA A 82 -3.41 -7.68 14.12
N GLU A 83 -3.92 -7.80 12.89
CA GLU A 83 -4.21 -6.68 11.98
C GLU A 83 -5.24 -5.72 12.58
N ARG A 84 -6.30 -6.24 13.21
CA ARG A 84 -7.29 -5.44 13.96
C ARG A 84 -6.67 -4.70 15.12
N ARG A 85 -5.72 -5.29 15.85
CA ARG A 85 -5.02 -4.62 16.97
C ARG A 85 -4.09 -3.51 16.46
N ILE A 86 -3.36 -3.78 15.37
CA ILE A 86 -2.54 -2.77 14.68
C ILE A 86 -3.42 -1.59 14.22
N ALA A 87 -4.57 -1.88 13.62
CA ALA A 87 -5.54 -0.87 13.18
C ALA A 87 -6.32 -0.22 14.34
N GLY A 88 -6.67 -0.96 15.39
CA GLY A 88 -7.48 -0.50 16.53
C GLY A 88 -6.74 0.51 17.40
N ASN A 89 -5.42 0.43 17.44
CA ASN A 89 -4.57 1.48 18.00
C ASN A 89 -4.60 2.80 17.21
N LEU A 90 -5.24 2.86 16.03
CA LEU A 90 -5.62 4.14 15.38
C LEU A 90 -6.69 4.90 16.17
N ASN A 91 -7.57 4.20 16.90
CA ASN A 91 -8.68 4.82 17.65
C ASN A 91 -8.33 5.07 19.13
N ILE A 92 -7.32 4.39 19.67
CA ILE A 92 -6.96 4.48 21.11
C ILE A 92 -6.11 5.73 21.43
N LYS A 93 -5.67 6.51 20.44
CA LYS A 93 -5.21 7.90 20.68
C LYS A 93 -6.33 8.96 20.64
N PHE A 94 -7.61 8.57 20.47
CA PHE A 94 -8.74 9.50 20.47
C PHE A 94 -9.76 9.32 21.61
N SER A 95 -9.53 8.40 22.55
CA SER A 95 -10.36 8.31 23.77
C SER A 95 -9.56 8.77 24.98
N SER A 96 -9.62 10.07 25.26
CA SER A 96 -9.23 10.59 26.57
C SER A 96 -10.25 10.14 27.61
N LYS A 97 -10.01 9.02 28.30
CA LYS A 97 -10.27 8.98 29.74
C LYS A 97 -9.00 9.47 30.42
N VAL A 98 -8.92 10.78 30.62
CA VAL A 98 -8.10 11.34 31.68
C VAL A 98 -8.71 10.80 32.97
N SER A 99 -8.11 9.77 33.55
CA SER A 99 -8.36 9.44 34.95
C SER A 99 -7.70 10.52 35.79
N LEU A 100 -8.40 10.94 36.83
CA LEU A 100 -8.03 11.93 37.85
C LEU A 100 -6.68 11.63 38.57
N SER A 101 -5.98 10.56 38.22
CA SER A 101 -4.75 10.08 38.86
C SER A 101 -3.49 10.90 38.56
N ASN A 102 -3.48 11.71 37.49
CA ASN A 102 -2.29 12.49 37.11
C ASN A 102 -2.20 13.88 37.76
N LEU A 103 -3.19 14.28 38.57
CA LEU A 103 -3.18 15.54 39.31
C LEU A 103 -2.65 15.40 40.76
N LEU A 104 -2.33 14.18 41.22
CA LEU A 104 -1.93 13.89 42.61
C LEU A 104 -0.49 13.36 42.74
N ARG A 105 0.44 13.83 41.91
CA ARG A 105 1.89 13.55 42.06
C ARG A 105 2.75 14.81 42.13
N SER A 106 2.35 15.75 42.97
CA SER A 106 3.31 16.70 43.54
C SER A 106 2.92 17.02 44.98
N HIS A 107 3.87 16.74 45.89
CA HIS A 107 3.87 17.02 47.34
C HIS A 107 3.45 15.82 48.19
N GLY A 108 4.46 15.28 48.88
CA GLY A 108 4.33 14.16 49.79
C GLY A 108 3.54 14.54 51.03
N ASN A 109 2.62 13.66 51.43
CA ASN A 109 1.96 13.69 52.73
C ASN A 109 1.63 12.25 53.15
N PRO A 110 1.98 11.76 54.36
CA PRO A 110 1.99 10.32 54.67
C PRO A 110 0.62 9.67 54.91
N VAL A 111 -0.49 10.40 54.77
CA VAL A 111 -1.81 9.92 55.24
C VAL A 111 -2.51 8.98 54.23
N LEU A 112 -2.04 8.88 52.99
CA LEU A 112 -2.72 8.10 51.94
C LEU A 112 -2.30 6.63 51.83
N PHE A 113 -1.34 6.17 52.65
CA PHE A 113 -0.90 4.77 52.65
C PHE A 113 -1.90 3.82 53.31
N LEU A 114 -2.80 4.34 54.15
CA LEU A 114 -3.82 3.53 54.84
C LEU A 114 -5.04 3.19 53.96
N LEU A 115 -5.28 3.90 52.86
CA LEU A 115 -6.51 3.69 52.06
C LEU A 115 -6.37 2.58 51.00
N CYS A 116 -5.15 2.18 50.64
CA CYS A 116 -4.91 1.15 49.61
C CYS A 116 -5.10 -0.29 50.09
N ILE A 117 -5.35 -0.53 51.38
CA ILE A 117 -5.57 -1.87 51.94
C ILE A 117 -7.05 -2.29 51.85
N PHE A 118 -8.00 -1.36 51.61
CA PHE A 118 -9.44 -1.65 51.72
C PHE A 118 -10.18 -1.96 50.40
N VAL A 119 -9.56 -1.83 49.23
CA VAL A 119 -10.25 -2.10 47.94
C VAL A 119 -9.38 -2.98 47.05
N GLY A 120 -9.50 -4.30 47.25
CA GLY A 120 -8.73 -5.32 46.53
C GLY A 120 -8.95 -5.30 45.01
N LEU A 121 -8.01 -4.69 44.26
CA LEU A 121 -7.90 -4.81 42.81
C LEU A 121 -6.46 -5.22 42.41
N PRO A 122 -6.28 -6.20 41.49
CA PRO A 122 -4.97 -6.76 41.20
C PRO A 122 -4.13 -5.90 40.23
N VAL A 123 -2.85 -5.73 40.57
CA VAL A 123 -1.85 -4.86 39.92
C VAL A 123 -1.39 -5.35 38.53
N LYS A 124 -1.81 -6.53 38.06
CA LYS A 124 -1.28 -7.14 36.81
C LYS A 124 -1.80 -6.53 35.50
N SER A 125 -2.90 -5.78 35.50
CA SER A 125 -3.53 -5.29 34.26
C SER A 125 -2.91 -4.00 33.69
N VAL A 126 -2.15 -3.25 34.51
CA VAL A 126 -1.64 -1.91 34.14
C VAL A 126 -0.33 -1.96 33.34
N TYR A 127 0.50 -2.98 33.57
CA TYR A 127 1.80 -3.12 32.87
C TYR A 127 1.68 -3.57 31.41
N PHE A 128 0.64 -4.34 31.06
CA PHE A 128 0.47 -4.90 29.71
C PHE A 128 0.10 -3.81 28.67
N SER A 129 -0.63 -2.78 29.09
CA SER A 129 -1.13 -1.72 28.19
C SER A 129 -0.06 -0.70 27.78
N ILE A 130 0.95 -0.46 28.63
CA ILE A 130 2.00 0.56 28.40
C ILE A 130 3.04 0.06 27.38
N THR A 131 3.37 -1.24 27.39
CA THR A 131 4.41 -1.83 26.54
C THR A 131 3.96 -2.05 25.09
N ILE A 132 2.65 -2.12 24.84
CA ILE A 132 2.04 -2.22 23.50
C ILE A 132 1.95 -0.83 22.83
N GLY A 133 1.73 0.23 23.63
CA GLY A 133 1.55 1.61 23.14
C GLY A 133 2.75 2.21 22.39
N ASN A 134 3.98 1.87 22.80
CA ASN A 134 5.19 2.41 22.17
C ASN A 134 5.56 1.74 20.83
N PHE A 135 5.28 0.45 20.66
CA PHE A 135 5.62 -0.29 19.43
C PHE A 135 4.57 -0.13 18.32
N SER A 136 3.29 -0.03 18.69
CA SER A 136 2.20 0.20 17.71
C SER A 136 2.24 1.60 17.08
N CYS A 137 2.96 2.55 17.68
CA CYS A 137 3.23 3.86 17.08
C CYS A 137 4.22 3.78 15.90
N VAL A 138 5.07 2.75 15.80
CA VAL A 138 6.13 2.63 14.77
C VAL A 138 5.57 2.20 13.40
N ALA A 139 4.64 1.24 13.35
CA ALA A 139 3.97 0.89 12.08
C ALA A 139 3.10 2.03 11.52
N LEU A 140 2.38 2.71 12.42
CA LEU A 140 1.45 3.77 12.03
C LEU A 140 2.18 5.08 11.69
N SER A 141 3.40 5.29 12.20
CA SER A 141 4.29 6.38 11.78
C SER A 141 5.07 6.06 10.49
N GLY A 142 5.21 4.78 10.14
CA GLY A 142 6.06 4.34 9.02
C GLY A 142 7.55 4.57 9.30
N GLU A 143 7.94 4.65 10.57
CA GLU A 143 9.32 4.88 10.98
C GLU A 143 10.19 3.64 10.76
N TYR A 144 11.50 3.87 10.57
CA TYR A 144 12.47 2.80 10.48
C TYR A 144 12.58 2.04 11.81
N LEU A 145 12.72 0.72 11.73
CA LEU A 145 13.08 -0.11 12.88
C LEU A 145 14.54 0.14 13.28
N PRO A 146 14.97 -0.32 14.47
CA PRO A 146 16.38 -0.53 14.76
C PRO A 146 17.07 -1.32 13.63
N MET A 147 18.38 -1.16 13.47
CA MET A 147 19.12 -1.72 12.32
C MET A 147 18.99 -3.25 12.21
N GLY A 148 18.94 -3.95 13.35
CA GLY A 148 18.67 -5.39 13.41
C GLY A 148 17.20 -5.80 13.24
N GLY A 149 16.28 -4.84 13.14
CA GLY A 149 14.83 -5.05 13.04
C GLY A 149 14.09 -4.97 14.37
N SER A 150 12.89 -5.58 14.41
CA SER A 150 12.01 -5.58 15.59
C SER A 150 12.57 -6.50 16.68
N ILE A 151 12.99 -5.91 17.81
CA ILE A 151 13.52 -6.63 18.97
C ILE A 151 12.52 -7.67 19.47
N LYS A 152 11.25 -7.29 19.66
CA LYS A 152 10.19 -8.19 20.13
C LYS A 152 9.95 -9.36 19.17
N MET A 153 9.95 -9.10 17.86
CA MET A 153 9.76 -10.19 16.89
C MET A 153 10.92 -11.17 16.96
N ILE A 154 12.16 -10.67 17.10
CA ILE A 154 13.35 -11.51 17.24
C ILE A 154 13.28 -12.36 18.50
N GLU A 155 12.98 -11.77 19.66
CA GLU A 155 12.82 -12.49 20.93
C GLU A 155 11.81 -13.63 20.81
N GLU A 156 10.63 -13.37 20.25
CA GLU A 156 9.60 -14.39 20.05
C GLU A 156 9.99 -15.44 19.00
N SER A 157 10.76 -15.06 17.98
CA SER A 157 11.30 -16.00 16.99
C SER A 157 12.31 -16.96 17.61
N LEU A 158 13.18 -16.44 18.48
CA LEU A 158 14.16 -17.24 19.21
C LEU A 158 13.48 -18.22 20.15
N LYS A 159 12.49 -17.78 20.94
CA LYS A 159 11.70 -18.68 21.80
C LYS A 159 11.05 -19.80 20.99
N LEU A 160 10.51 -19.48 19.81
CA LEU A 160 9.86 -20.49 18.96
C LEU A 160 10.84 -21.52 18.40
N ALA A 161 12.05 -21.13 17.98
CA ALA A 161 13.06 -22.05 17.45
C ALA A 161 13.83 -22.81 18.55
N TYR A 162 14.31 -22.08 19.55
CA TYR A 162 15.26 -22.54 20.58
C TYR A 162 14.60 -22.85 21.92
N GLY A 163 13.30 -22.58 22.09
CA GLY A 163 12.50 -22.96 23.26
C GLY A 163 12.29 -21.78 24.19
N GLU A 164 11.14 -21.75 24.87
CA GLU A 164 10.79 -20.62 25.74
C GLU A 164 11.81 -20.43 26.88
N ASP A 165 12.27 -21.53 27.47
CA ASP A 165 13.19 -21.53 28.62
C ASP A 165 14.65 -21.83 28.25
N SER A 166 15.04 -21.59 26.99
CA SER A 166 16.40 -21.87 26.52
C SER A 166 17.45 -21.08 27.30
N GLU A 167 18.39 -21.78 27.95
CA GLU A 167 19.54 -21.14 28.62
C GLU A 167 20.37 -20.29 27.65
N LEU A 168 20.45 -20.69 26.38
CA LEU A 168 21.16 -19.94 25.32
C LEU A 168 20.58 -18.54 25.09
N ILE A 169 19.27 -18.36 25.30
CA ILE A 169 18.60 -17.07 25.22
C ILE A 169 18.91 -16.24 26.48
N LYS A 170 18.90 -16.87 27.66
CA LYS A 170 19.21 -16.22 28.94
C LYS A 170 20.67 -15.75 29.00
N GLU A 171 21.59 -16.56 28.50
CA GLU A 171 23.03 -16.27 28.34
C GLU A 171 23.32 -15.31 27.18
N LYS A 172 22.31 -14.94 26.38
CA LYS A 172 22.41 -14.02 25.23
C LYS A 172 23.47 -14.42 24.19
N ARG A 173 23.65 -15.72 23.98
CA ARG A 173 24.64 -16.28 23.05
C ARG A 173 24.16 -16.33 21.60
N ILE A 174 22.95 -15.88 21.31
CA ILE A 174 22.36 -15.97 19.97
C ILE A 174 22.37 -14.60 19.29
N ALA A 175 23.18 -14.47 18.24
CA ALA A 175 23.17 -13.32 17.35
C ALA A 175 21.97 -13.42 16.41
N ALA A 176 21.00 -12.51 16.54
CA ALA A 176 19.80 -12.54 15.72
C ALA A 176 19.41 -11.18 15.12
N VAL A 177 18.93 -11.23 13.87
CA VAL A 177 18.40 -10.09 13.11
C VAL A 177 17.15 -10.48 12.35
N GLN A 178 16.22 -9.54 12.20
CA GLN A 178 15.11 -9.70 11.29
C GLN A 178 15.61 -9.70 9.84
N ALA A 179 15.10 -10.65 9.07
CA ALA A 179 15.46 -10.85 7.66
C ALA A 179 14.22 -10.81 6.75
N LEU A 180 14.45 -10.69 5.44
CA LEU A 180 13.40 -10.72 4.41
C LEU A 180 12.86 -12.15 4.19
N SER A 181 12.17 -12.67 5.21
CA SER A 181 11.76 -14.08 5.30
C SER A 181 12.96 -15.04 5.27
N GLY A 182 12.71 -16.33 5.05
CA GLY A 182 13.77 -17.36 5.00
C GLY A 182 14.76 -17.11 3.87
N THR A 183 14.29 -16.67 2.70
CA THR A 183 15.16 -16.29 1.57
C THR A 183 16.17 -15.21 1.93
N GLY A 184 15.71 -14.16 2.64
CA GLY A 184 16.58 -13.11 3.12
C GLY A 184 17.56 -13.61 4.18
N ALA A 185 17.11 -14.48 5.10
CA ALA A 185 17.96 -15.06 6.13
C ALA A 185 19.08 -15.92 5.52
N CYS A 186 18.76 -16.81 4.58
CA CYS A 186 19.77 -17.60 3.85
C CYS A 186 20.75 -16.71 3.10
N ARG A 187 20.26 -15.64 2.42
CA ARG A 187 21.14 -14.72 1.70
C ARG A 187 22.09 -13.95 2.61
N LEU A 188 21.58 -13.41 3.72
CA LEU A 188 22.40 -12.73 4.73
C LEU A 188 23.48 -13.67 5.27
N PHE A 189 23.12 -14.91 5.58
CA PHE A 189 24.08 -15.89 6.08
C PHE A 189 25.11 -16.29 5.03
N ALA A 190 24.72 -16.47 3.77
CA ALA A 190 25.66 -16.77 2.69
C ALA A 190 26.69 -15.63 2.49
N ASP A 191 26.26 -14.36 2.53
CA ASP A 191 27.19 -13.23 2.47
C ASP A 191 28.05 -13.10 3.74
N PHE A 192 27.52 -13.49 4.91
CA PHE A 192 28.27 -13.58 6.15
C PHE A 192 29.36 -14.65 6.09
N GLN A 193 29.01 -15.87 5.66
CA GLN A 193 29.94 -16.96 5.40
C GLN A 193 31.03 -16.52 4.44
N LYS A 194 30.68 -15.90 3.30
CA LYS A 194 31.66 -15.41 2.35
C LYS A 194 32.63 -14.40 2.94
N ARG A 195 32.14 -13.50 3.79
CA ARG A 195 32.94 -12.41 4.36
C ARG A 195 33.92 -12.88 5.44
N PHE A 196 33.47 -13.77 6.33
CA PHE A 196 34.23 -14.14 7.53
C PHE A 196 34.89 -15.51 7.42
N LEU A 197 34.39 -16.38 6.54
CA LEU A 197 34.88 -17.73 6.31
C LEU A 197 34.99 -18.02 4.79
N PRO A 198 35.77 -17.22 4.04
CA PRO A 198 35.78 -17.22 2.57
C PRO A 198 36.24 -18.54 1.94
N ASP A 199 37.02 -19.33 2.67
CA ASP A 199 37.59 -20.61 2.22
C ASP A 199 36.66 -21.80 2.50
N THR A 200 35.55 -21.57 3.19
CA THR A 200 34.57 -22.61 3.49
C THR A 200 33.62 -22.83 2.32
N GLN A 201 33.08 -24.04 2.24
CA GLN A 201 32.08 -24.45 1.25
C GLN A 201 30.77 -24.80 1.96
N ILE A 202 29.66 -24.66 1.23
CA ILE A 202 28.33 -25.11 1.68
C ILE A 202 27.98 -26.44 1.00
N TYR A 203 27.54 -27.42 1.78
CA TYR A 203 26.96 -28.68 1.31
C TYR A 203 25.45 -28.55 1.26
N ILE A 204 24.87 -28.79 0.07
CA ILE A 204 23.44 -28.66 -0.21
C ILE A 204 22.86 -30.04 -0.56
N PRO A 205 21.72 -30.47 0.02
CA PRO A 205 21.16 -31.79 -0.27
C PRO A 205 20.69 -31.90 -1.73
N ILE A 206 20.73 -33.10 -2.31
CA ILE A 206 20.13 -33.37 -3.61
C ILE A 206 18.92 -34.31 -3.46
N PRO A 207 17.72 -33.89 -3.92
CA PRO A 207 17.37 -32.54 -4.39
C PRO A 207 17.23 -31.56 -3.22
N THR A 208 17.02 -30.26 -3.50
CA THR A 208 16.70 -29.24 -2.49
C THR A 208 15.73 -28.19 -3.03
N TRP A 209 15.40 -27.17 -2.22
CA TRP A 209 14.66 -26.01 -2.71
C TRP A 209 15.51 -25.29 -3.77
N ALA A 210 14.99 -25.20 -4.99
CA ALA A 210 15.74 -24.75 -6.18
C ALA A 210 16.52 -23.44 -6.00
N ASN A 211 16.03 -22.52 -5.15
CA ASN A 211 16.68 -21.23 -4.95
C ASN A 211 17.92 -21.27 -4.03
N HIS A 212 18.17 -22.37 -3.29
CA HIS A 212 19.39 -22.51 -2.49
C HIS A 212 20.64 -22.36 -3.34
N HIS A 213 20.68 -23.00 -4.52
CA HIS A 213 21.81 -22.87 -5.42
C HIS A 213 22.04 -21.43 -5.90
N ASN A 214 20.98 -20.69 -6.19
CA ASN A 214 21.09 -19.28 -6.59
C ASN A 214 21.63 -18.41 -5.44
N ILE A 215 21.13 -18.63 -4.22
CA ILE A 215 21.50 -17.82 -3.04
C ILE A 215 23.01 -17.90 -2.79
N TRP A 216 23.56 -19.11 -2.68
CA TRP A 216 24.98 -19.29 -2.39
C TRP A 216 25.88 -19.03 -3.60
N ARG A 217 25.40 -19.27 -4.84
CA ARG A 217 26.13 -18.89 -6.07
C ARG A 217 26.34 -17.39 -6.12
N ASP A 218 25.26 -16.64 -5.93
CA ASP A 218 25.30 -15.18 -6.04
C ASP A 218 25.96 -14.52 -4.81
N ALA A 219 26.19 -15.28 -3.73
CA ALA A 219 27.03 -14.90 -2.59
C ALA A 219 28.50 -15.29 -2.79
N CYS A 220 28.83 -15.95 -3.92
CA CYS A 220 30.18 -16.41 -4.26
C CYS A 220 30.80 -17.38 -3.24
N VAL A 221 29.96 -18.21 -2.62
CA VAL A 221 30.39 -19.31 -1.73
C VAL A 221 30.47 -20.60 -2.55
N PRO A 222 31.60 -21.35 -2.50
CA PRO A 222 31.71 -22.65 -3.15
C PRO A 222 30.62 -23.62 -2.69
N GLN A 223 29.97 -24.27 -3.65
CA GLN A 223 28.90 -25.24 -3.39
C GLN A 223 29.40 -26.66 -3.62
N ARG A 224 29.06 -27.53 -2.67
CA ARG A 224 29.09 -28.98 -2.80
C ARG A 224 27.69 -29.51 -2.54
N THR A 225 27.51 -30.78 -2.86
CA THR A 225 26.24 -31.45 -2.69
C THR A 225 26.41 -32.76 -1.94
N PHE A 226 25.38 -33.19 -1.23
CA PHE A 226 25.33 -34.49 -0.58
C PHE A 226 24.02 -35.20 -0.92
N ARG A 227 24.08 -36.53 -0.96
CA ARG A 227 22.94 -37.40 -1.27
C ARG A 227 21.91 -37.32 -0.14
N TYR A 228 20.64 -37.28 -0.52
CA TYR A 228 19.53 -37.11 0.42
C TYR A 228 18.34 -38.02 0.08
N TYR A 229 17.94 -38.08 -1.18
CA TYR A 229 16.75 -38.80 -1.61
C TYR A 229 17.09 -39.98 -2.50
N HIS A 230 16.48 -41.13 -2.23
CA HIS A 230 16.63 -42.33 -3.05
C HIS A 230 15.42 -42.49 -3.98
N PRO A 231 15.56 -42.31 -5.32
CA PRO A 231 14.42 -42.31 -6.25
C PRO A 231 13.61 -43.62 -6.26
N GLU A 232 14.29 -44.77 -6.12
CA GLU A 232 13.63 -46.08 -6.18
C GLU A 232 12.74 -46.35 -4.97
N THR A 233 13.25 -46.10 -3.75
CA THR A 233 12.48 -46.28 -2.50
C THR A 233 11.57 -45.09 -2.19
N ARG A 234 11.76 -43.97 -2.89
CA ARG A 234 11.10 -42.68 -2.65
C ARG A 234 11.25 -42.16 -1.22
N GLY A 235 12.32 -42.60 -0.55
CA GLY A 235 12.64 -42.30 0.85
C GLY A 235 14.01 -41.64 1.01
N LEU A 236 14.49 -41.63 2.25
CA LEU A 236 15.79 -41.03 2.60
C LEU A 236 16.92 -41.97 2.20
N ASP A 237 17.89 -41.46 1.45
CA ASP A 237 19.14 -42.17 1.15
C ASP A 237 20.13 -41.99 2.32
N PHE A 238 19.78 -42.56 3.48
CA PHE A 238 20.49 -42.31 4.73
C PHE A 238 21.94 -42.81 4.69
N ALA A 239 22.19 -44.00 4.13
CA ALA A 239 23.53 -44.56 4.04
C ALA A 239 24.46 -43.65 3.21
N SER A 240 24.03 -43.26 2.01
CA SER A 240 24.80 -42.35 1.15
C SER A 240 24.98 -40.96 1.77
N MET A 241 23.95 -40.44 2.45
CA MET A 241 24.04 -39.17 3.17
C MET A 241 25.14 -39.23 4.23
N MET A 242 25.15 -40.28 5.04
CA MET A 242 26.14 -40.45 6.10
C MET A 242 27.55 -40.63 5.55
N ASP A 243 27.71 -41.34 4.42
CA ASP A 243 28.99 -41.44 3.72
C ASP A 243 29.49 -40.08 3.25
N ASP A 244 28.61 -39.26 2.65
CA ASP A 244 28.97 -37.91 2.19
C ASP A 244 29.34 -36.99 3.37
N ILE A 245 28.63 -37.09 4.50
CA ILE A 245 28.94 -36.35 5.73
C ILE A 245 30.32 -36.76 6.27
N LYS A 246 30.60 -38.06 6.38
CA LYS A 246 31.89 -38.58 6.89
C LYS A 246 33.06 -38.19 6.00
N ASN A 247 32.85 -38.20 4.67
CA ASN A 247 33.87 -37.90 3.67
C ASN A 247 34.07 -36.39 3.42
N ALA A 248 33.17 -35.53 3.88
CA ALA A 248 33.34 -34.09 3.75
C ALA A 248 34.57 -33.60 4.56
N PRO A 249 35.28 -32.54 4.11
CA PRO A 249 36.36 -31.94 4.87
C PRO A 249 35.88 -31.45 6.24
N ASN A 250 36.68 -31.65 7.29
CA ASN A 250 36.37 -31.16 8.64
C ASN A 250 36.07 -29.65 8.61
N GLY A 251 35.12 -29.18 9.42
CA GLY A 251 34.74 -27.75 9.41
C GLY A 251 33.82 -27.33 8.26
N SER A 252 33.31 -28.26 7.44
CA SER A 252 32.37 -27.94 6.36
C SER A 252 31.01 -27.43 6.87
N PHE A 253 30.36 -26.57 6.08
CA PHE A 253 29.00 -26.07 6.36
C PHE A 253 27.98 -26.95 5.65
N PHE A 254 26.89 -27.29 6.31
CA PHE A 254 25.80 -28.08 5.73
C PHE A 254 24.48 -27.35 5.86
N LEU A 255 23.78 -27.22 4.73
CA LEU A 255 22.41 -26.72 4.67
C LEU A 255 21.45 -27.87 4.98
N LEU A 256 20.74 -27.77 6.09
CA LEU A 256 19.76 -28.75 6.55
C LEU A 256 18.35 -28.13 6.53
N HIS A 257 17.32 -28.91 6.22
CA HIS A 257 15.94 -28.48 6.40
C HIS A 257 15.51 -28.91 7.80
N ALA A 258 15.01 -28.00 8.63
CA ALA A 258 14.66 -28.32 10.01
C ALA A 258 13.52 -29.36 10.11
N CYS A 259 12.56 -29.26 9.20
CA CYS A 259 11.50 -30.23 8.97
C CYS A 259 10.82 -29.96 7.61
N ALA A 260 10.03 -30.91 7.13
CA ALA A 260 9.31 -30.90 5.87
C ALA A 260 10.22 -30.49 4.70
N HIS A 261 11.23 -31.32 4.44
CA HIS A 261 12.21 -31.10 3.38
C HIS A 261 11.53 -30.76 2.04
N ASN A 262 11.91 -29.63 1.44
CA ASN A 262 11.42 -29.21 0.13
C ASN A 262 12.48 -29.55 -0.92
N PRO A 263 12.20 -30.41 -1.92
CA PRO A 263 10.86 -30.78 -2.42
C PRO A 263 10.30 -32.13 -1.95
N THR A 264 11.10 -32.96 -1.28
CA THR A 264 10.82 -34.40 -1.15
C THR A 264 9.69 -34.73 -0.17
N GLY A 265 9.50 -33.90 0.86
CA GLY A 265 8.67 -34.21 2.02
C GLY A 265 9.22 -35.36 2.87
N VAL A 266 10.46 -35.78 2.67
CA VAL A 266 11.09 -36.87 3.44
C VAL A 266 12.04 -36.25 4.44
N ASP A 267 11.89 -36.57 5.73
CA ASP A 267 12.76 -36.11 6.80
C ASP A 267 13.43 -37.30 7.50
N PRO A 268 14.65 -37.14 8.05
CA PRO A 268 15.24 -38.14 8.94
C PRO A 268 14.41 -38.39 10.20
N SER A 269 14.45 -39.63 10.69
CA SER A 269 13.90 -39.99 12.01
C SER A 269 14.70 -39.33 13.14
N GLU A 270 14.19 -39.38 14.37
CA GLU A 270 14.91 -38.85 15.53
C GLU A 270 16.25 -39.56 15.74
N GLU A 271 16.28 -40.89 15.57
CA GLU A 271 17.50 -41.70 15.67
C GLU A 271 18.51 -41.33 14.58
N GLN A 272 18.03 -41.15 13.35
CA GLN A 272 18.87 -40.70 12.24
C GLN A 272 19.41 -39.29 12.48
N TRP A 273 18.60 -38.37 13.01
CA TRP A 273 19.07 -37.03 13.38
C TRP A 273 20.15 -37.07 14.46
N ARG A 274 20.05 -37.96 15.45
CA ARG A 274 21.09 -38.16 16.47
C ARG A 274 22.39 -38.67 15.86
N GLU A 275 22.32 -39.60 14.92
CA GLU A 275 23.51 -40.10 14.23
C GLU A 275 24.16 -39.02 13.33
N ILE A 276 23.36 -38.23 12.61
CA ILE A 276 23.83 -37.07 11.83
C ILE A 276 24.53 -36.08 12.77
N SER A 277 23.88 -35.70 13.87
CA SER A 277 24.42 -34.78 14.87
C SER A 277 25.76 -35.26 15.43
N TYR A 278 25.83 -36.53 15.82
CA TYR A 278 27.07 -37.16 16.27
C TYR A 278 28.21 -37.03 15.24
N GLN A 279 27.96 -37.36 13.97
CA GLN A 279 29.00 -37.25 12.94
C GLN A 279 29.39 -35.79 12.66
N PHE A 280 28.44 -34.86 12.71
CA PHE A 280 28.74 -33.43 12.60
C PHE A 280 29.67 -32.98 13.72
N LYS A 281 29.51 -33.53 14.94
CA LYS A 281 30.34 -33.16 16.09
C LYS A 281 31.75 -33.72 15.92
N VAL A 282 31.88 -34.97 15.51
CA VAL A 282 33.18 -35.62 15.22
C VAL A 282 33.97 -34.83 14.17
N LYS A 283 33.29 -34.35 13.13
CA LYS A 283 33.90 -33.63 12.00
C LYS A 283 33.97 -32.11 12.19
N ASN A 284 33.46 -31.61 13.32
CA ASN A 284 33.27 -30.19 13.59
C ASN A 284 32.56 -29.44 12.44
N HIS A 285 31.51 -30.05 11.87
CA HIS A 285 30.71 -29.43 10.81
C HIS A 285 29.75 -28.39 11.38
N PHE A 286 29.49 -27.34 10.60
CA PHE A 286 28.54 -26.29 10.96
C PHE A 286 27.16 -26.55 10.34
N PRO A 287 26.13 -26.87 11.14
CA PRO A 287 24.76 -27.02 10.65
C PRO A 287 24.09 -25.65 10.46
N PHE A 288 23.59 -25.39 9.26
CA PHE A 288 22.74 -24.26 8.93
C PHE A 288 21.32 -24.74 8.58
N PHE A 289 20.35 -24.47 9.43
CA PHE A 289 18.96 -24.91 9.27
C PHE A 289 18.11 -23.88 8.50
N ASP A 290 17.50 -24.30 7.40
CA ASP A 290 16.35 -23.62 6.79
C ASP A 290 15.05 -24.12 7.47
N MET A 291 14.37 -23.21 8.17
CA MET A 291 13.16 -23.50 8.95
C MET A 291 11.97 -22.68 8.43
N ALA A 292 11.37 -23.17 7.34
CA ALA A 292 10.23 -22.50 6.69
C ALA A 292 8.85 -23.10 7.02
N TYR A 293 8.81 -24.30 7.62
CA TYR A 293 7.59 -25.10 7.79
C TYR A 293 7.26 -25.47 9.24
N GLN A 294 7.90 -24.85 10.23
CA GLN A 294 7.69 -25.17 11.65
C GLN A 294 6.20 -25.05 12.05
N GLY A 295 5.66 -26.12 12.63
CA GLY A 295 4.26 -26.33 13.00
C GLY A 295 3.40 -26.83 11.84
N PHE A 296 3.79 -26.56 10.60
CA PHE A 296 3.04 -26.87 9.40
C PHE A 296 3.31 -28.30 8.88
N ALA A 297 4.33 -28.99 9.43
CA ALA A 297 4.65 -30.36 9.04
C ALA A 297 3.81 -31.36 9.85
N SER A 298 3.91 -31.31 11.18
CA SER A 298 3.20 -32.24 12.07
C SER A 298 1.96 -31.65 12.76
N GLY A 299 1.76 -30.34 12.68
CA GLY A 299 0.76 -29.63 13.50
C GLY A 299 1.29 -29.21 14.87
N ASP A 300 2.54 -29.57 15.22
CA ASP A 300 3.20 -29.22 16.48
C ASP A 300 4.57 -28.56 16.21
N PRO A 301 4.71 -27.24 16.50
CA PRO A 301 5.98 -26.54 16.32
C PRO A 301 7.16 -27.08 17.13
N ASN A 302 6.93 -27.76 18.26
CA ASN A 302 7.99 -28.34 19.09
C ASN A 302 8.54 -29.60 18.45
N ARG A 303 7.65 -30.48 17.99
CA ARG A 303 8.04 -31.67 17.21
C ARG A 303 8.79 -31.27 15.94
N ASP A 304 8.31 -30.25 15.25
CA ASP A 304 8.91 -29.74 14.02
C ASP A 304 10.26 -29.03 14.23
N ALA A 305 10.64 -28.72 15.47
CA ALA A 305 11.94 -28.16 15.84
C ALA A 305 12.90 -29.21 16.42
N LYS A 306 12.53 -30.49 16.47
CA LYS A 306 13.28 -31.54 17.16
C LYS A 306 14.71 -31.72 16.64
N ALA A 307 14.94 -31.59 15.33
CA ALA A 307 16.28 -31.64 14.74
C ALA A 307 17.20 -30.56 15.34
N ILE A 308 16.71 -29.33 15.45
CA ILE A 308 17.45 -28.24 16.12
C ILE A 308 17.73 -28.60 17.58
N ARG A 309 16.77 -29.19 18.30
CA ARG A 309 16.96 -29.56 19.72
C ARG A 309 18.06 -30.58 19.91
N ILE A 310 18.11 -31.60 19.07
CA ILE A 310 19.15 -32.64 19.12
C ILE A 310 20.54 -32.02 18.96
N PHE A 311 20.71 -31.15 17.96
CA PHE A 311 21.99 -30.48 17.74
C PHE A 311 22.37 -29.52 18.90
N LEU A 312 21.40 -28.86 19.53
CA LEU A 312 21.67 -28.03 20.70
C LEU A 312 22.03 -28.88 21.93
N GLU A 313 21.34 -29.99 22.16
CA GLU A 313 21.64 -30.97 23.22
C GLU A 313 23.06 -31.52 23.09
N ASP A 314 23.50 -31.80 21.85
CA ASP A 314 24.85 -32.26 21.55
C ASP A 314 25.89 -31.13 21.57
N GLY A 315 25.50 -29.88 21.80
CA GLY A 315 26.41 -28.74 21.99
C GLY A 315 26.93 -28.10 20.70
N HIS A 316 26.21 -28.25 19.58
CA HIS A 316 26.59 -27.61 18.32
C HIS A 316 26.34 -26.10 18.33
N LEU A 317 27.23 -25.35 17.71
CA LEU A 317 26.91 -24.01 17.21
C LEU A 317 26.13 -24.16 15.90
N ILE A 318 24.98 -23.49 15.81
CA ILE A 318 24.08 -23.61 14.66
C ILE A 318 23.74 -22.24 14.07
N GLY A 319 23.41 -22.23 12.78
CA GLY A 319 22.69 -21.13 12.15
C GLY A 319 21.26 -21.54 11.81
N CYS A 320 20.30 -20.62 11.88
CA CYS A 320 18.90 -20.90 11.57
C CYS A 320 18.23 -19.73 10.83
N ALA A 321 17.66 -20.05 9.67
CA ALA A 321 16.85 -19.17 8.84
C ALA A 321 15.35 -19.47 9.04
N GLN A 322 14.67 -18.64 9.82
CA GLN A 322 13.23 -18.79 10.10
C GLN A 322 12.38 -18.02 9.10
N SER A 323 11.31 -18.64 8.61
CA SER A 323 10.32 -18.01 7.73
C SER A 323 8.91 -18.10 8.29
N TYR A 324 8.20 -16.97 8.33
CA TYR A 324 6.77 -16.92 8.69
C TYR A 324 5.82 -16.93 7.49
N ALA A 325 6.35 -17.17 6.29
CA ALA A 325 5.54 -17.11 5.07
C ALA A 325 4.45 -18.19 5.03
N LYS A 326 4.71 -19.39 5.58
CA LYS A 326 3.80 -20.54 5.48
C LYS A 326 2.99 -20.73 6.76
N ASN A 327 3.66 -20.92 7.89
CA ASN A 327 3.01 -21.20 9.18
C ASN A 327 2.11 -20.07 9.70
N MET A 328 2.31 -18.81 9.28
CA MET A 328 1.38 -17.70 9.57
C MET A 328 0.68 -17.15 8.33
N GLY A 329 0.88 -17.75 7.15
CA GLY A 329 0.33 -17.26 5.90
C GLY A 329 0.84 -15.88 5.47
N LEU A 330 1.98 -15.41 6.00
CA LEU A 330 2.53 -14.08 5.75
C LEU A 330 3.43 -14.02 4.49
N TYR A 331 3.05 -14.74 3.43
CA TYR A 331 3.83 -14.94 2.20
C TYR A 331 4.43 -13.64 1.64
N GLY A 332 3.58 -12.65 1.40
CA GLY A 332 3.93 -11.37 0.79
C GLY A 332 4.49 -10.34 1.75
N GLN A 333 4.37 -10.55 3.07
CA GLN A 333 4.89 -9.62 4.09
C GLN A 333 6.41 -9.73 4.29
N ARG A 334 7.01 -10.80 3.76
CA ARG A 334 8.46 -11.03 3.74
C ARG A 334 9.10 -10.95 5.13
N VAL A 335 8.47 -11.57 6.11
CA VAL A 335 8.93 -11.59 7.51
C VAL A 335 9.64 -12.91 7.86
N GLY A 336 10.78 -12.80 8.56
CA GLY A 336 11.60 -13.90 9.03
C GLY A 336 12.72 -13.43 9.96
N CYS A 337 13.49 -14.38 10.47
CA CYS A 337 14.59 -14.15 11.42
C CYS A 337 15.81 -14.96 10.99
N LEU A 338 16.99 -14.35 10.98
CA LEU A 338 18.26 -15.08 10.95
C LEU A 338 18.82 -15.10 12.36
N SER A 339 19.21 -16.28 12.83
CA SER A 339 19.88 -16.47 14.12
C SER A 339 21.14 -17.31 13.94
N VAL A 340 22.20 -16.97 14.68
CA VAL A 340 23.48 -17.68 14.71
C VAL A 340 23.87 -17.84 16.17
N LEU A 341 23.97 -19.08 16.64
CA LEU A 341 24.43 -19.41 17.98
C LEU A 341 25.95 -19.24 18.06
N CYS A 342 26.41 -18.54 19.08
CA CYS A 342 27.80 -18.18 19.31
C CYS A 342 28.33 -18.82 20.60
N GLU A 343 29.65 -18.81 20.76
CA GLU A 343 30.34 -19.32 21.95
C GLU A 343 29.95 -18.55 23.21
N ASP A 344 29.86 -17.23 23.13
CA ASP A 344 29.54 -16.33 24.25
C ASP A 344 28.74 -15.07 23.81
N GLU A 345 28.35 -14.22 24.77
CA GLU A 345 27.63 -12.97 24.52
C GLU A 345 28.47 -11.97 23.70
N LEU A 346 29.79 -11.92 23.90
CA LEU A 346 30.68 -10.99 23.19
C LEU A 346 30.73 -11.31 21.69
N GLN A 347 30.90 -12.58 21.35
CA GLN A 347 30.85 -13.08 19.99
C GLN A 347 29.46 -12.86 19.39
N ALA A 348 28.39 -13.09 20.14
CA ALA A 348 27.03 -12.84 19.67
C ALA A 348 26.78 -11.37 19.30
N VAL A 349 27.30 -10.42 20.10
CA VAL A 349 27.24 -8.98 19.81
C VAL A 349 28.03 -8.65 18.53
N ALA A 350 29.24 -9.20 18.39
CA ALA A 350 30.07 -8.99 17.20
C ALA A 350 29.40 -9.53 15.93
N VAL A 351 28.94 -10.78 15.94
CA VAL A 351 28.24 -11.42 14.81
C VAL A 351 26.98 -10.63 14.45
N LYS A 352 26.16 -10.25 15.44
CA LYS A 352 24.95 -9.45 15.21
C LYS A 352 25.28 -8.11 14.54
N SER A 353 26.33 -7.42 14.96
CA SER A 353 26.75 -6.15 14.36
C SER A 353 27.14 -6.32 12.88
N GLN A 354 27.81 -7.43 12.53
CA GLN A 354 28.22 -7.72 11.16
C GLN A 354 27.03 -8.11 10.27
N LEU A 355 26.09 -8.89 10.80
CA LEU A 355 24.83 -9.19 10.11
C LEU A 355 24.03 -7.91 9.81
N GLN A 356 24.01 -6.97 10.74
CA GLN A 356 23.41 -5.64 10.53
C GLN A 356 24.13 -4.85 9.43
N GLN A 357 25.48 -4.83 9.44
CA GLN A 357 26.26 -4.16 8.40
C GLN A 357 26.07 -4.78 7.02
N LEU A 358 25.86 -6.09 6.93
CA LEU A 358 25.50 -6.79 5.70
C LEU A 358 24.10 -6.43 5.21
N ALA A 359 23.13 -6.39 6.12
CA ALA A 359 21.74 -6.03 5.82
C ALA A 359 21.60 -4.58 5.29
N ARG A 360 22.43 -3.65 5.78
CA ARG A 360 22.35 -2.22 5.45
C ARG A 360 22.45 -1.91 3.94
N PRO A 361 23.47 -2.37 3.20
CA PRO A 361 23.54 -2.15 1.76
C PRO A 361 22.58 -3.04 0.96
N MET A 362 22.11 -4.17 1.52
CA MET A 362 21.17 -5.06 0.83
C MET A 362 19.74 -4.53 0.79
N TYR A 363 19.22 -4.11 1.95
CA TYR A 363 17.82 -3.67 2.06
C TYR A 363 17.60 -2.56 3.09
N SER A 364 18.67 -1.96 3.63
CA SER A 364 18.66 -0.85 4.59
C SER A 364 18.02 -1.16 5.95
N ASN A 365 16.74 -1.49 5.98
CA ASN A 365 15.95 -1.81 7.16
C ASN A 365 14.82 -2.77 6.77
N PRO A 366 14.51 -3.80 7.58
CA PRO A 366 13.52 -4.80 7.19
C PRO A 366 12.06 -4.31 7.37
N PRO A 367 11.06 -4.95 6.72
CA PRO A 367 9.66 -4.53 6.76
C PRO A 367 9.03 -4.56 8.16
N VAL A 368 8.37 -3.46 8.53
CA VAL A 368 7.78 -3.29 9.88
C VAL A 368 6.51 -4.12 10.07
N HIS A 369 5.61 -4.10 9.09
CA HIS A 369 4.24 -4.60 9.25
C HIS A 369 4.18 -6.09 9.60
N GLY A 370 4.85 -6.93 8.79
CA GLY A 370 4.91 -8.37 9.06
C GLY A 370 5.54 -8.70 10.42
N ALA A 371 6.58 -7.96 10.83
CA ALA A 371 7.22 -8.18 12.13
C ALA A 371 6.30 -7.87 13.31
N LEU A 372 5.44 -6.86 13.17
CA LEU A 372 4.44 -6.55 14.19
C LEU A 372 3.39 -7.64 14.32
N VAL A 373 2.85 -8.12 13.19
CA VAL A 373 1.89 -9.22 13.18
C VAL A 373 2.46 -10.43 13.91
N VAL A 374 3.70 -10.84 13.58
CA VAL A 374 4.38 -11.95 14.27
C VAL A 374 4.55 -11.66 15.76
N SER A 375 5.05 -10.48 16.13
CA SER A 375 5.27 -10.14 17.55
C SER A 375 3.98 -10.06 18.38
N ILE A 376 2.87 -9.65 17.77
CA ILE A 376 1.55 -9.60 18.44
C ILE A 376 1.00 -11.01 18.62
N ILE A 377 1.11 -11.87 17.60
CA ILE A 377 0.62 -13.25 17.66
C ILE A 377 1.42 -14.05 18.69
N LEU A 378 2.75 -13.99 18.63
CA LEU A 378 3.60 -14.80 19.50
C LEU A 378 3.72 -14.24 20.92
N GLY A 379 3.68 -12.92 21.09
CA GLY A 379 3.80 -12.27 22.39
C GLY A 379 2.50 -12.24 23.21
N ASP A 380 1.35 -12.60 22.63
CA ASP A 380 0.07 -12.71 23.31
C ASP A 380 -0.32 -14.20 23.48
N PRO A 381 -0.45 -14.71 24.72
CA PRO A 381 -0.73 -16.12 24.96
C PRO A 381 -2.03 -16.63 24.30
N GLU A 382 -3.07 -15.80 24.24
CA GLU A 382 -4.35 -16.17 23.64
C GLU A 382 -4.23 -16.27 22.11
N LEU A 383 -3.58 -15.29 21.48
CA LEU A 383 -3.34 -15.32 20.03
C LEU A 383 -2.35 -16.40 19.62
N LYS A 384 -1.33 -16.68 20.45
CA LYS A 384 -0.41 -17.80 20.23
C LYS A 384 -1.16 -19.12 20.30
N SER A 385 -2.03 -19.30 21.29
CA SER A 385 -2.89 -20.50 21.40
C SER A 385 -3.82 -20.64 20.18
N LEU A 386 -4.42 -19.54 19.72
CA LEU A 386 -5.24 -19.54 18.51
C LEU A 386 -4.40 -19.92 17.28
N TRP A 387 -3.22 -19.33 17.11
CA TRP A 387 -2.30 -19.65 16.02
C TRP A 387 -1.89 -21.12 16.01
N LEU A 388 -1.57 -21.71 17.18
CA LEU A 388 -1.26 -23.14 17.30
C LEU A 388 -2.42 -24.01 16.82
N LYS A 389 -3.66 -23.69 17.21
CA LYS A 389 -4.86 -24.39 16.75
C LYS A 389 -5.05 -24.26 15.23
N GLU A 390 -4.87 -23.06 14.69
CA GLU A 390 -5.04 -22.81 13.26
C GLU A 390 -3.96 -23.50 12.42
N VAL A 391 -2.70 -23.46 12.86
CA VAL A 391 -1.59 -24.17 12.20
C VAL A 391 -1.81 -25.67 12.20
N LYS A 392 -2.24 -26.24 13.34
CA LYS A 392 -2.62 -27.64 13.41
C LYS A 392 -3.76 -27.96 12.43
N GLY A 393 -4.79 -27.12 12.36
CA GLY A 393 -5.88 -27.29 11.40
C GLY A 393 -5.43 -27.27 9.93
N MET A 394 -4.46 -26.40 9.59
CA MET A 394 -3.86 -26.40 8.25
C MET A 394 -3.07 -27.69 7.96
N ALA A 395 -2.29 -28.17 8.93
CA ALA A 395 -1.53 -29.42 8.81
C ALA A 395 -2.47 -30.64 8.67
N ASP A 396 -3.50 -30.73 9.53
CA ASP A 396 -4.52 -31.79 9.50
C ASP A 396 -5.21 -31.85 8.13
N ARG A 397 -5.56 -30.70 7.53
CA ARG A 397 -6.15 -30.66 6.18
C ARG A 397 -5.20 -31.25 5.14
N ILE A 398 -3.93 -30.88 5.17
CA ILE A 398 -2.93 -31.37 4.21
C ILE A 398 -2.73 -32.87 4.37
N ILE A 399 -2.64 -33.36 5.61
CA ILE A 399 -2.56 -34.80 5.91
C ILE A 399 -3.81 -35.51 5.38
N GLY A 400 -5.00 -34.93 5.56
CA GLY A 400 -6.25 -35.44 5.00
C GLY A 400 -6.23 -35.50 3.47
N MET A 401 -5.73 -34.47 2.78
CA MET A 401 -5.63 -34.46 1.32
C MET A 401 -4.60 -35.46 0.78
N ARG A 402 -3.52 -35.74 1.53
CA ARG A 402 -2.57 -36.82 1.20
C ARG A 402 -3.24 -38.18 1.23
N LYS A 403 -3.99 -38.47 2.30
CA LYS A 403 -4.78 -39.71 2.43
C LYS A 403 -5.80 -39.82 1.29
N ALA A 404 -6.56 -38.76 1.05
CA ALA A 404 -7.56 -38.74 -0.01
C ALA A 404 -6.94 -38.99 -1.40
N LEU A 405 -5.81 -38.35 -1.72
CA LEU A 405 -5.15 -38.57 -3.01
C LEU A 405 -4.69 -40.01 -3.17
N ARG A 406 -4.05 -40.58 -2.15
CA ARG A 406 -3.63 -41.99 -2.12
C ARG A 406 -4.83 -42.94 -2.30
N GLU A 407 -5.88 -42.77 -1.50
CA GLU A 407 -7.08 -43.60 -1.56
C GLU A 407 -7.78 -43.55 -2.92
N ASN A 408 -7.82 -42.38 -3.57
CA ASN A 408 -8.39 -42.27 -4.91
C ASN A 408 -7.53 -43.01 -5.94
N LEU A 409 -6.20 -42.92 -5.86
CA LEU A 409 -5.29 -43.65 -6.76
C LEU A 409 -5.38 -45.17 -6.58
N GLU A 410 -5.52 -45.63 -5.34
CA GLU A 410 -5.73 -47.05 -5.01
C GLU A 410 -7.09 -47.56 -5.52
N LYS A 411 -8.17 -46.77 -5.35
CA LYS A 411 -9.51 -47.09 -5.88
C LYS A 411 -9.57 -47.21 -7.40
N LEU A 412 -8.72 -46.47 -8.11
CA LEU A 412 -8.60 -46.56 -9.56
C LEU A 412 -7.82 -47.80 -10.03
N GLY A 413 -7.29 -48.62 -9.11
CA GLY A 413 -6.55 -49.83 -9.45
C GLY A 413 -5.16 -49.56 -9.99
N SER A 414 -4.49 -48.49 -9.52
CA SER A 414 -3.11 -48.21 -9.95
C SER A 414 -2.16 -49.36 -9.59
N PRO A 415 -1.33 -49.85 -10.52
CA PRO A 415 -0.37 -50.93 -10.25
C PRO A 415 0.86 -50.49 -9.43
N LEU A 416 1.01 -49.18 -9.19
CA LEU A 416 2.13 -48.61 -8.45
C LEU A 416 1.78 -48.39 -6.96
N SER A 417 2.76 -48.57 -6.07
CA SER A 417 2.61 -48.18 -4.67
C SER A 417 2.63 -46.66 -4.50
N TRP A 418 1.57 -46.11 -3.90
CA TRP A 418 1.41 -44.68 -3.59
C TRP A 418 1.58 -44.36 -2.10
N GLU A 419 2.16 -45.27 -1.32
CA GLU A 419 2.38 -45.10 0.13
C GLU A 419 3.24 -43.89 0.47
N HIS A 420 4.20 -43.55 -0.40
CA HIS A 420 5.07 -42.39 -0.26
C HIS A 420 4.27 -41.07 -0.14
N ILE A 421 3.06 -40.95 -0.70
CA ILE A 421 2.21 -39.76 -0.57
C ILE A 421 1.88 -39.49 0.91
N THR A 422 1.60 -40.55 1.67
CA THR A 422 1.26 -40.49 3.10
C THR A 422 2.48 -40.54 4.02
N ASN A 423 3.57 -41.17 3.59
CA ASN A 423 4.81 -41.24 4.38
C ASN A 423 5.59 -39.91 4.34
N GLN A 424 5.46 -39.16 3.24
CA GLN A 424 6.02 -37.82 3.12
C GLN A 424 5.20 -36.80 3.93
N ILE A 425 5.88 -35.82 4.51
CA ILE A 425 5.33 -34.81 5.41
C ILE A 425 5.34 -33.39 4.79
N GLY A 426 4.63 -32.47 5.44
CA GLY A 426 4.60 -31.06 5.06
C GLY A 426 3.77 -30.78 3.81
N MET A 427 4.08 -29.67 3.13
CA MET A 427 3.23 -29.12 2.07
C MET A 427 3.34 -29.85 0.72
N PHE A 428 4.39 -30.65 0.51
CA PHE A 428 4.72 -31.19 -0.81
C PHE A 428 4.78 -32.71 -0.85
N CYS A 429 4.22 -33.28 -1.90
CA CYS A 429 4.41 -34.68 -2.26
C CYS A 429 5.34 -34.77 -3.46
N TYR A 430 6.41 -35.54 -3.34
CA TYR A 430 7.33 -35.82 -4.43
C TYR A 430 6.91 -37.11 -5.11
N SER A 431 6.18 -36.96 -6.22
CA SER A 431 5.43 -38.04 -6.87
C SER A 431 6.29 -39.04 -7.65
N GLY A 432 7.52 -38.65 -8.00
CA GLY A 432 8.37 -39.42 -8.92
C GLY A 432 7.94 -39.37 -10.39
N MET A 433 6.96 -38.53 -10.75
CA MET A 433 6.59 -38.33 -12.15
C MET A 433 7.74 -37.69 -12.96
N THR A 434 7.89 -38.17 -14.18
CA THR A 434 8.87 -37.65 -15.14
C THR A 434 8.46 -36.25 -15.64
N PRO A 435 9.42 -35.43 -16.10
CA PRO A 435 9.13 -34.16 -16.75
C PRO A 435 8.08 -34.27 -17.86
N GLU A 436 8.13 -35.33 -18.65
CA GLU A 436 7.23 -35.59 -19.77
C GLU A 436 5.80 -35.89 -19.28
N GLN A 437 5.67 -36.64 -18.19
CA GLN A 437 4.35 -36.85 -17.54
C GLN A 437 3.77 -35.55 -16.99
N VAL A 438 4.61 -34.67 -16.41
CA VAL A 438 4.18 -33.36 -15.92
C VAL A 438 3.74 -32.44 -17.06
N ASP A 439 4.45 -32.47 -18.19
CA ASP A 439 4.08 -31.71 -19.38
C ASP A 439 2.71 -32.17 -19.90
N ARG A 440 2.46 -33.50 -19.96
CA ARG A 440 1.14 -34.06 -20.31
C ARG A 440 0.04 -33.67 -19.33
N LEU A 441 0.30 -33.68 -18.01
CA LEU A 441 -0.67 -33.17 -17.02
C LEU A 441 -1.07 -31.72 -17.31
N THR A 442 -0.12 -30.90 -17.75
CA THR A 442 -0.36 -29.50 -18.09
C THR A 442 -1.16 -29.37 -19.39
N ASP A 443 -0.74 -30.07 -20.44
CA ASP A 443 -1.29 -29.92 -21.79
C ASP A 443 -2.63 -30.64 -22.00
N GLU A 444 -2.81 -31.83 -21.42
CA GLU A 444 -4.00 -32.68 -21.60
C GLU A 444 -5.05 -32.44 -20.50
N PHE A 445 -4.63 -32.15 -19.26
CA PHE A 445 -5.50 -32.09 -18.09
C PHE A 445 -5.54 -30.71 -17.40
N HIS A 446 -4.81 -29.71 -17.89
CA HIS A 446 -4.76 -28.38 -17.26
C HIS A 446 -4.32 -28.41 -15.77
N ILE A 447 -3.49 -29.40 -15.40
CA ILE A 447 -2.95 -29.57 -14.05
C ILE A 447 -1.52 -29.04 -14.01
N TYR A 448 -1.33 -27.94 -13.28
CA TYR A 448 -0.09 -27.19 -13.22
C TYR A 448 0.73 -27.56 -11.98
N MET A 449 1.91 -28.16 -12.19
CA MET A 449 2.89 -28.47 -11.14
C MET A 449 4.32 -28.21 -11.61
N THR A 450 5.30 -28.33 -10.71
CA THR A 450 6.70 -28.18 -11.09
C THR A 450 7.18 -29.41 -11.85
N ARG A 451 7.96 -29.19 -12.92
CA ARG A 451 8.46 -30.22 -13.85
C ARG A 451 9.38 -31.29 -13.23
N ASN A 452 9.70 -31.17 -11.95
CA ASN A 452 10.42 -32.17 -11.17
C ASN A 452 9.51 -33.18 -10.44
N GLY A 453 8.20 -33.15 -10.66
CA GLY A 453 7.25 -34.09 -10.05
C GLY A 453 6.78 -33.69 -8.64
N ARG A 454 7.08 -32.48 -8.15
CA ARG A 454 6.60 -32.01 -6.84
C ARG A 454 5.18 -31.45 -6.91
N ILE A 455 4.26 -32.09 -6.18
CA ILE A 455 2.86 -31.70 -6.01
C ILE A 455 2.71 -30.89 -4.71
N SER A 456 2.07 -29.72 -4.79
CA SER A 456 1.63 -28.94 -3.63
C SER A 456 0.31 -29.48 -3.09
N MET A 457 0.36 -30.21 -1.98
CA MET A 457 -0.83 -30.77 -1.32
C MET A 457 -1.78 -29.68 -0.82
N ALA A 458 -1.28 -28.47 -0.63
CA ALA A 458 -2.09 -27.30 -0.33
C ALA A 458 -3.07 -26.91 -1.46
N GLY A 459 -2.78 -27.26 -2.72
CA GLY A 459 -3.65 -27.02 -3.87
C GLY A 459 -4.69 -28.13 -4.11
N VAL A 460 -4.56 -29.25 -3.40
CA VAL A 460 -5.50 -30.37 -3.46
C VAL A 460 -6.69 -30.07 -2.55
N THR A 461 -7.90 -30.32 -3.05
CA THR A 461 -9.18 -30.07 -2.38
C THR A 461 -10.11 -31.27 -2.57
N THR A 462 -11.15 -31.37 -1.74
CA THR A 462 -12.20 -32.38 -1.92
C THR A 462 -12.84 -32.35 -3.30
N GLY A 463 -12.94 -31.16 -3.91
CA GLY A 463 -13.51 -30.97 -5.25
C GLY A 463 -12.60 -31.35 -6.41
N ASN A 464 -11.26 -31.43 -6.22
CA ASN A 464 -10.32 -31.71 -7.32
C ASN A 464 -9.49 -32.99 -7.14
N VAL A 465 -9.47 -33.59 -5.95
CA VAL A 465 -8.61 -34.75 -5.66
C VAL A 465 -8.92 -35.96 -6.54
N GLY A 466 -10.20 -36.19 -6.86
CA GLY A 466 -10.60 -37.26 -7.78
C GLY A 466 -10.13 -37.00 -9.22
N TYR A 467 -10.22 -35.76 -9.69
CA TYR A 467 -9.74 -35.37 -11.02
C TYR A 467 -8.22 -35.52 -11.12
N LEU A 468 -7.49 -35.05 -10.11
CA LEU A 468 -6.04 -35.20 -10.03
C LEU A 468 -5.62 -36.68 -10.02
N ALA A 469 -6.29 -37.51 -9.23
CA ALA A 469 -6.01 -38.95 -9.17
C ALA A 469 -6.27 -39.65 -10.51
N ASN A 470 -7.39 -39.32 -11.18
CA ASN A 470 -7.69 -39.83 -12.52
C ASN A 470 -6.60 -39.46 -13.53
N ALA A 471 -6.23 -38.17 -13.59
CA ALA A 471 -5.19 -37.71 -14.50
C ALA A 471 -3.84 -38.41 -14.25
N ILE A 472 -3.44 -38.57 -12.98
CA ILE A 472 -2.22 -39.31 -12.63
C ILE A 472 -2.33 -40.79 -13.03
N HIS A 473 -3.48 -41.43 -12.81
CA HIS A 473 -3.69 -42.83 -13.15
C HIS A 473 -3.65 -43.08 -14.67
N GLU A 474 -4.30 -42.22 -15.47
CA GLU A 474 -4.28 -42.30 -16.94
C GLU A 474 -2.86 -42.21 -17.53
N LEU A 475 -1.95 -41.50 -16.86
CA LEU A 475 -0.55 -41.42 -17.23
C LEU A 475 0.28 -42.66 -16.85
N GLY A 476 -0.23 -43.50 -15.95
CA GLY A 476 0.42 -44.72 -15.44
C GLY A 476 0.01 -46.03 -16.12
N GLY A 477 -0.98 -46.01 -17.02
CA GLY A 477 -1.44 -47.20 -17.77
C GLY A 477 -0.65 -47.49 -19.07
N PRO A 478 -0.74 -48.72 -19.62
CA PRO A 478 -0.18 -49.02 -20.93
C PRO A 478 -0.85 -48.15 -22.02
N TYR A 479 -0.01 -47.58 -22.88
CA TYR A 479 -0.34 -46.61 -23.92
C TYR A 479 -1.60 -46.98 -24.72
N ARG A 480 -2.72 -46.27 -24.49
CA ARG A 480 -3.85 -46.21 -25.43
C ARG A 480 -3.89 -44.83 -26.05
N ALA A 481 -3.32 -44.70 -27.25
CA ALA A 481 -3.51 -43.54 -28.09
C ALA A 481 -4.99 -43.46 -28.50
N VAL A 482 -5.81 -42.72 -27.75
CA VAL A 482 -7.15 -42.35 -28.21
C VAL A 482 -7.00 -41.11 -29.09
N PHE A 483 -6.81 -41.35 -30.37
CA PHE A 483 -6.92 -40.33 -31.42
C PHE A 483 -8.39 -39.90 -31.52
N LEU A 484 -8.80 -38.90 -30.73
CA LEU A 484 -10.04 -38.15 -31.01
C LEU A 484 -9.74 -37.16 -32.14
N GLY A 485 -9.87 -37.65 -33.37
CA GLY A 485 -9.68 -36.87 -34.57
C GLY A 485 -10.70 -35.73 -34.70
N ARG A 486 -10.20 -34.51 -34.91
CA ARG A 486 -10.86 -33.51 -35.75
C ARG A 486 -9.83 -32.57 -36.42
N ARG A 487 -9.44 -33.02 -37.61
CA ARG A 487 -9.01 -32.32 -38.84
C ARG A 487 -8.60 -30.84 -38.74
N GLY A 488 -7.37 -30.55 -39.19
CA GLY A 488 -7.05 -29.23 -39.75
C GLY A 488 -5.60 -28.74 -39.72
N ALA A 489 -4.57 -29.58 -39.86
CA ALA A 489 -3.20 -29.10 -40.03
C ALA A 489 -2.87 -28.93 -41.53
N ARG A 490 -2.68 -27.68 -41.97
CA ARG A 490 -2.03 -27.36 -43.25
C ARG A 490 -0.54 -27.16 -42.97
N THR A 491 0.26 -28.00 -43.61
CA THR A 491 1.72 -28.09 -43.58
C THR A 491 2.38 -26.82 -44.14
N THR A 492 3.48 -26.39 -43.52
CA THR A 492 4.52 -25.61 -44.22
C THR A 492 5.89 -26.13 -43.81
N SER A 493 6.64 -26.58 -44.81
CA SER A 493 7.99 -27.12 -44.74
C SER A 493 9.04 -26.00 -44.82
N GLN A 494 10.14 -26.17 -44.08
CA GLN A 494 11.46 -25.57 -44.38
C GLN A 494 12.09 -26.38 -45.54
N ALA A 495 13.04 -25.95 -46.38
CA ALA A 495 14.17 -25.00 -46.30
C ALA A 495 14.63 -24.60 -47.76
N PRO A 496 15.91 -24.29 -48.06
CA PRO A 496 16.64 -23.01 -47.99
C PRO A 496 17.21 -22.51 -49.36
N ALA A 497 17.80 -21.30 -49.42
CA ALA A 497 19.07 -20.98 -50.15
C ALA A 497 19.26 -19.47 -50.47
N THR A 498 20.31 -18.91 -49.87
CA THR A 498 21.39 -18.02 -50.39
C THR A 498 21.19 -16.97 -51.51
N ALA A 499 21.70 -15.76 -51.18
CA ALA A 499 22.69 -14.94 -51.94
C ALA A 499 22.26 -13.61 -52.62
N SER A 500 22.99 -12.56 -52.18
CA SER A 500 23.50 -11.35 -52.87
C SER A 500 22.59 -10.20 -53.37
N LEU A 501 22.87 -9.04 -52.75
CA LEU A 501 22.67 -7.62 -53.12
C LEU A 501 23.69 -7.14 -54.22
N PRO A 502 23.71 -5.89 -54.79
CA PRO A 502 22.81 -4.70 -54.76
C PRO A 502 22.65 -4.00 -56.18
N PRO A 503 22.56 -2.64 -56.38
CA PRO A 503 21.38 -1.90 -56.88
C PRO A 503 21.69 -0.98 -58.13
N PRO A 504 21.18 0.28 -58.26
CA PRO A 504 19.83 0.80 -58.58
C PRO A 504 19.80 1.76 -59.81
N SER A 505 18.64 2.01 -60.43
CA SER A 505 18.39 3.33 -61.07
C SER A 505 16.92 3.61 -61.42
N ALA A 506 16.55 4.87 -61.20
CA ALA A 506 15.39 5.66 -61.66
C ALA A 506 15.01 5.44 -63.15
N SER A 507 13.88 5.84 -63.74
CA SER A 507 12.65 6.62 -63.45
C SER A 507 11.75 6.53 -64.71
N LEU A 508 10.46 6.93 -64.65
CA LEU A 508 9.75 7.65 -65.74
C LEU A 508 8.36 8.12 -65.23
N SER A 509 8.15 9.44 -65.10
CA SER A 509 7.22 10.32 -65.89
C SER A 509 5.72 10.00 -65.75
N GLY A 510 4.76 10.91 -65.61
CA GLY A 510 4.65 12.37 -65.75
C GLY A 510 3.15 12.79 -65.70
N LEU A 511 2.86 14.07 -66.03
CA LEU A 511 1.56 14.81 -66.08
C LEU A 511 1.11 15.50 -64.77
N VAL A 512 0.69 16.78 -64.70
CA VAL A 512 0.43 17.87 -65.66
C VAL A 512 0.44 19.25 -64.93
N SER A 513 0.70 20.31 -65.71
CA SER A 513 0.69 21.78 -65.48
C SER A 513 -0.69 22.37 -65.04
N SER A 514 -0.92 23.63 -64.62
CA SER A 514 -0.54 24.94 -65.19
C SER A 514 -1.13 26.15 -64.40
N PHE A 515 -0.63 27.36 -64.74
CA PHE A 515 -1.13 28.77 -64.58
C PHE A 515 -0.78 29.54 -63.28
N ALA A 516 0.15 30.53 -63.27
CA ALA A 516 0.16 31.92 -63.82
C ALA A 516 -0.65 32.91 -62.95
N SER A 517 -0.31 34.19 -62.68
CA SER A 517 0.80 35.11 -62.99
C SER A 517 0.59 36.46 -62.24
N LYS A 518 1.66 37.30 -62.12
CA LYS A 518 1.69 38.79 -61.90
C LYS A 518 1.19 39.33 -60.52
N GLY A 519 1.72 40.40 -59.91
CA GLY A 519 2.81 41.34 -60.19
C GLY A 519 2.66 42.64 -59.36
N LEU A 520 3.77 43.11 -58.78
CA LEU A 520 4.19 44.52 -58.52
C LEU A 520 3.46 45.42 -57.48
N ALA A 521 4.21 46.43 -57.02
CA ALA A 521 4.12 47.25 -55.80
C ALA A 521 4.07 48.78 -56.18
N PRO A 522 4.56 49.80 -55.42
CA PRO A 522 4.44 50.24 -54.00
C PRO A 522 4.19 51.80 -53.82
N TRP A 523 4.18 52.30 -52.55
CA TRP A 523 4.30 53.72 -52.06
C TRP A 523 3.08 54.66 -52.30
N ASP A 524 2.71 55.69 -51.52
CA ASP A 524 3.38 56.59 -50.55
C ASP A 524 2.33 57.34 -49.63
N ALA A 525 2.80 58.09 -48.62
CA ALA A 525 2.07 58.85 -47.56
C ALA A 525 1.19 60.06 -48.06
N PRO A 526 0.53 60.98 -47.27
CA PRO A 526 0.63 61.33 -45.83
C PRO A 526 -0.67 61.80 -45.06
N LYS A 527 -0.45 62.30 -43.84
CA LYS A 527 -1.33 62.67 -42.68
C LYS A 527 -2.33 63.84 -42.84
N ARG A 528 -3.35 63.89 -41.94
CA ARG A 528 -3.95 65.06 -41.17
C ARG A 528 -5.12 64.52 -40.30
N GLY A 529 -5.47 64.92 -39.07
CA GLY A 529 -4.97 65.86 -38.05
C GLY A 529 -5.92 65.88 -36.79
N GLY A 530 -5.39 66.30 -35.61
CA GLY A 530 -6.11 66.78 -34.39
C GLY A 530 -6.76 65.72 -33.46
N LYS A 531 -6.77 65.78 -32.12
CA LYS A 531 -6.24 66.64 -31.03
C LYS A 531 -6.11 65.75 -29.76
N ALA A 532 -5.31 66.18 -28.78
CA ALA A 532 -4.80 65.39 -27.64
C ALA A 532 -5.71 65.34 -26.39
N ALA A 533 -5.54 64.29 -25.54
CA ALA A 533 -5.58 64.39 -24.07
C ALA A 533 -5.01 63.13 -23.34
N VAL A 534 -3.90 63.35 -22.62
CA VAL A 534 -3.43 62.83 -21.29
C VAL A 534 -3.26 61.30 -21.04
N PRO A 535 -2.11 60.83 -20.50
CA PRO A 535 -1.74 59.41 -20.48
C PRO A 535 -2.17 58.66 -19.20
N ALA A 536 -2.84 57.51 -19.36
CA ALA A 536 -3.01 56.53 -18.29
C ALA A 536 -1.79 55.58 -18.23
N LYS A 537 -1.23 55.40 -17.03
CA LYS A 537 -0.09 54.52 -16.73
C LYS A 537 -0.27 53.10 -17.29
N LYS A 538 0.75 52.65 -18.05
CA LYS A 538 0.90 51.31 -18.63
C LYS A 538 0.78 50.21 -17.57
N LYS A 539 -0.09 49.22 -17.83
CA LYS A 539 0.02 47.88 -17.23
C LYS A 539 1.31 47.21 -17.76
N PRO A 540 2.07 46.46 -16.94
CA PRO A 540 3.22 45.73 -17.44
C PRO A 540 2.74 44.65 -18.43
N GLU A 541 3.26 44.73 -19.66
CA GLU A 541 3.01 43.75 -20.72
C GLU A 541 3.55 42.37 -20.33
N LYS A 542 2.72 41.34 -20.53
CA LYS A 542 3.17 39.96 -20.50
C LYS A 542 4.14 39.75 -21.66
N VAL A 543 5.36 39.33 -21.34
CA VAL A 543 6.32 38.82 -22.34
C VAL A 543 5.68 37.63 -23.04
N VAL A 544 5.26 37.82 -24.30
CA VAL A 544 4.82 36.74 -25.19
C VAL A 544 6.08 36.20 -25.87
N ASN A 545 6.27 34.89 -25.79
CA ASN A 545 7.39 34.21 -26.42
C ASN A 545 7.32 34.39 -27.95
N PRO A 546 8.31 35.03 -28.60
CA PRO A 546 8.21 35.53 -29.99
C PRO A 546 8.25 34.44 -31.06
N LEU A 547 8.43 33.17 -30.69
CA LEU A 547 8.53 32.07 -31.66
C LEU A 547 7.20 31.58 -32.22
N PHE A 548 6.05 31.98 -31.64
CA PHE A 548 4.73 31.55 -32.13
C PHE A 548 3.72 32.71 -32.10
N GLU A 549 3.61 33.43 -33.21
CA GLU A 549 2.50 34.36 -33.42
C GLU A 549 1.21 33.59 -33.76
N LYS A 550 0.13 33.91 -33.05
CA LYS A 550 -1.18 33.30 -33.26
C LYS A 550 -1.79 33.85 -34.54
N ARG A 551 -1.91 33.04 -35.60
CA ARG A 551 -2.56 33.46 -36.84
C ARG A 551 -4.02 33.90 -36.59
N PRO A 552 -4.50 34.99 -37.23
CA PRO A 552 -5.89 35.40 -37.15
C PRO A 552 -6.80 34.35 -37.81
N LYS A 553 -7.97 34.09 -37.21
CA LYS A 553 -8.94 33.13 -37.74
C LYS A 553 -9.64 33.73 -38.97
N GLN A 554 -9.50 33.09 -40.12
CA GLN A 554 -10.31 33.39 -41.32
C GLN A 554 -11.63 32.60 -41.26
N PHE A 555 -12.75 33.27 -41.54
CA PHE A 555 -14.09 32.69 -41.58
C PHE A 555 -14.66 32.66 -43.02
N GLY A 556 -13.80 32.49 -44.03
CA GLY A 556 -14.20 32.33 -45.43
C GLY A 556 -14.48 30.86 -45.80
N ILE A 557 -15.33 30.65 -46.81
CA ILE A 557 -15.66 29.32 -47.35
C ILE A 557 -14.37 28.65 -47.86
N GLY A 558 -14.09 27.44 -47.40
CA GLY A 558 -12.82 26.73 -47.60
C GLY A 558 -11.80 26.85 -46.46
N GLY A 559 -12.03 27.75 -45.48
CA GLY A 559 -11.19 27.94 -44.29
C GLY A 559 -11.78 27.41 -42.98
N ALA A 560 -12.92 26.73 -43.03
CA ALA A 560 -13.55 26.17 -41.84
C ALA A 560 -12.69 25.03 -41.26
N LEU A 561 -12.27 25.18 -39.99
CA LEU A 561 -11.70 24.06 -39.22
C LEU A 561 -12.68 22.88 -39.32
N PRO A 562 -12.23 21.67 -39.71
CA PRO A 562 -13.10 20.51 -39.78
C PRO A 562 -13.76 20.29 -38.40
N PRO A 563 -15.03 19.82 -38.36
CA PRO A 563 -15.69 19.52 -37.10
C PRO A 563 -14.81 18.59 -36.27
N LYS A 564 -14.71 18.85 -34.96
CA LYS A 564 -13.89 18.03 -34.06
C LYS A 564 -14.35 16.58 -34.15
N LYS A 565 -13.59 15.75 -34.87
CA LYS A 565 -13.77 14.29 -34.89
C LYS A 565 -13.30 13.74 -33.54
N ASP A 566 -14.07 12.82 -32.97
CA ASP A 566 -13.66 12.14 -31.74
C ASP A 566 -12.52 11.16 -32.04
N LEU A 567 -11.30 11.59 -31.75
CA LEU A 567 -10.08 10.81 -31.95
C LEU A 567 -9.84 9.78 -30.83
N HIS A 568 -10.72 9.68 -29.82
CA HIS A 568 -10.54 8.71 -28.73
C HIS A 568 -10.44 7.26 -29.22
N ARG A 569 -11.00 6.95 -30.39
CA ARG A 569 -10.99 5.60 -30.97
C ARG A 569 -9.76 5.30 -31.84
N PHE A 570 -9.02 6.32 -32.28
CA PHE A 570 -7.95 6.19 -33.29
C PHE A 570 -6.54 6.45 -32.75
N VAL A 571 -6.39 7.01 -31.54
CA VAL A 571 -5.08 7.26 -30.93
C VAL A 571 -5.00 6.57 -29.58
N LYS A 572 -4.22 5.48 -29.51
CA LYS A 572 -3.85 4.85 -28.24
C LYS A 572 -2.98 5.85 -27.48
N TRP A 573 -3.54 6.51 -26.48
CA TRP A 573 -2.82 7.48 -25.65
C TRP A 573 -1.50 6.86 -25.15
N PRO A 574 -0.37 7.60 -25.23
CA PRO A 574 0.89 7.15 -24.66
C PRO A 574 0.71 6.72 -23.20
N LYS A 575 1.41 5.66 -22.79
CA LYS A 575 1.30 5.04 -21.46
C LYS A 575 1.34 6.09 -20.33
N VAL A 576 2.19 7.11 -20.49
CA VAL A 576 2.36 8.22 -19.54
C VAL A 576 1.07 9.04 -19.36
N VAL A 577 0.39 9.39 -20.45
CA VAL A 577 -0.86 10.16 -20.43
C VAL A 577 -2.00 9.34 -19.84
N ARG A 578 -2.05 8.04 -20.15
CA ARG A 578 -3.01 7.11 -19.54
C ARG A 578 -2.82 7.03 -18.03
N ILE A 579 -1.58 6.85 -17.56
CA ILE A 579 -1.26 6.77 -16.14
C ILE A 579 -1.58 8.09 -15.43
N GLN A 580 -1.25 9.24 -16.01
CA GLN A 580 -1.58 10.54 -15.43
C GLN A 580 -3.09 10.76 -15.28
N ARG A 581 -3.86 10.37 -16.30
CA ARG A 581 -5.34 10.45 -16.26
C ARG A 581 -5.93 9.46 -15.27
N GLN A 582 -5.47 8.22 -15.25
CA GLN A 582 -5.88 7.22 -14.26
C GLN A 582 -5.57 7.68 -12.85
N LYS A 583 -4.35 8.20 -12.59
CA LYS A 583 -3.96 8.78 -11.30
C LYS A 583 -4.84 9.96 -10.90
N ARG A 584 -5.24 10.83 -11.83
CA ARG A 584 -6.17 11.94 -11.56
C ARG A 584 -7.56 11.44 -11.18
N ILE A 585 -8.11 10.48 -11.93
CA ILE A 585 -9.42 9.88 -11.64
C ILE A 585 -9.37 9.14 -10.30
N LEU A 586 -8.30 8.41 -10.02
CA LEU A 586 -8.09 7.70 -8.76
C LEU A 586 -8.03 8.68 -7.58
N LYS A 587 -7.26 9.78 -7.72
CA LYS A 587 -7.20 10.86 -6.72
C LYS A 587 -8.53 11.57 -6.49
N GLN A 588 -9.38 11.66 -7.51
CA GLN A 588 -10.73 12.22 -7.38
C GLN A 588 -11.72 11.22 -6.73
N ARG A 589 -11.49 9.91 -6.89
CA ARG A 589 -12.32 8.84 -6.32
C ARG A 589 -11.90 8.43 -4.91
N LEU A 590 -10.64 8.65 -4.55
CA LEU A 590 -10.13 8.46 -3.19
C LEU A 590 -10.86 9.43 -2.26
N LYS A 591 -11.67 8.88 -1.35
CA LYS A 591 -12.38 9.66 -0.33
C LYS A 591 -11.35 10.32 0.57
N VAL A 592 -11.23 11.65 0.49
CA VAL A 592 -10.40 12.43 1.42
C VAL A 592 -11.08 12.39 2.79
N PRO A 593 -10.37 12.02 3.87
CA PRO A 593 -10.92 12.06 5.22
C PRO A 593 -11.56 13.42 5.53
N PRO A 594 -12.75 13.47 6.18
CA PRO A 594 -13.43 14.73 6.49
C PRO A 594 -12.54 15.74 7.24
N ALA A 595 -11.63 15.25 8.09
CA ALA A 595 -10.66 16.05 8.84
C ALA A 595 -9.66 16.80 7.95
N LEU A 596 -9.33 16.29 6.77
CA LEU A 596 -8.47 16.97 5.80
C LEU A 596 -9.30 17.82 4.84
N ASN A 597 -10.47 17.31 4.43
CA ASN A 597 -11.32 18.00 3.47
C ASN A 597 -11.83 19.37 3.98
N GLN A 598 -11.97 19.56 5.30
CA GLN A 598 -12.37 20.85 5.88
C GLN A 598 -11.42 22.02 5.51
N PHE A 599 -10.13 21.76 5.28
CA PHE A 599 -9.17 22.80 4.88
C PHE A 599 -9.34 23.27 3.42
N THR A 600 -10.11 22.55 2.61
CA THR A 600 -10.48 23.00 1.26
C THR A 600 -11.58 24.08 1.27
N ARG A 601 -12.32 24.19 2.38
CA ARG A 601 -13.44 25.13 2.56
C ARG A 601 -13.01 26.26 3.50
N THR A 602 -12.62 27.38 2.91
CA THR A 602 -12.22 28.58 3.65
C THR A 602 -13.40 29.54 3.80
N LEU A 603 -13.29 30.46 4.77
CA LEU A 603 -14.19 31.60 4.94
C LEU A 603 -14.40 32.36 3.61
N ASP A 604 -15.61 32.89 3.39
CA ASP A 604 -15.92 33.66 2.20
C ASP A 604 -15.08 34.94 2.11
N LYS A 605 -14.95 35.49 0.91
CA LYS A 605 -14.05 36.62 0.63
C LYS A 605 -14.43 37.88 1.42
N ASN A 606 -15.72 38.13 1.61
CA ASN A 606 -16.21 39.36 2.23
C ASN A 606 -16.04 39.30 3.75
N LEU A 607 -16.47 38.20 4.37
CA LEU A 607 -16.28 37.96 5.80
C LEU A 607 -14.80 37.88 6.17
N ALA A 608 -13.97 37.28 5.30
CA ALA A 608 -12.53 37.26 5.52
C ALA A 608 -11.96 38.68 5.50
N THR A 609 -12.39 39.53 4.58
CA THR A 609 -11.91 40.91 4.51
C THR A 609 -12.24 41.69 5.78
N ASN A 610 -13.45 41.53 6.33
CA ASN A 610 -13.84 42.15 7.60
C ASN A 610 -13.02 41.60 8.79
N LEU A 611 -12.85 40.28 8.87
CA LEU A 611 -12.00 39.65 9.88
C LEU A 611 -10.55 40.18 9.84
N PHE A 612 -9.95 40.27 8.65
CA PHE A 612 -8.57 40.78 8.52
C PHE A 612 -8.46 42.27 8.87
N LYS A 613 -9.46 43.10 8.56
CA LYS A 613 -9.51 44.52 8.99
C LYS A 613 -9.53 44.64 10.51
N MET A 614 -10.34 43.82 11.18
CA MET A 614 -10.39 43.78 12.64
C MET A 614 -9.06 43.30 13.23
N LEU A 615 -8.49 42.20 12.72
CA LEU A 615 -7.20 41.69 13.21
C LEU A 615 -6.03 42.67 13.07
N LEU A 616 -6.06 43.56 12.07
CA LEU A 616 -5.06 44.63 11.91
C LEU A 616 -5.12 45.67 13.05
N LYS A 617 -6.25 45.88 13.71
CA LYS A 617 -6.37 46.76 14.89
C LYS A 617 -5.63 46.20 16.12
N TYR A 618 -5.43 44.87 16.16
CA TYR A 618 -4.81 44.13 17.27
C TYR A 618 -3.40 43.65 16.93
N ARG A 619 -2.72 44.36 16.01
CA ARG A 619 -1.39 44.01 15.54
C ARG A 619 -0.37 44.09 16.69
N PRO A 620 0.52 43.10 16.86
CA PRO A 620 1.68 43.24 17.74
C PRO A 620 2.58 44.40 17.27
N GLU A 621 3.21 45.10 18.20
CA GLU A 621 4.18 46.16 17.90
C GLU A 621 5.34 45.62 17.04
N ASP A 622 5.78 46.43 16.08
CA ASP A 622 7.02 46.16 15.35
C ASP A 622 8.26 46.54 16.19
N ARG A 623 9.45 46.16 15.70
CA ARG A 623 10.70 46.42 16.43
C ARG A 623 10.99 47.91 16.62
N ALA A 624 10.56 48.76 15.69
CA ALA A 624 10.78 50.20 15.72
C ALA A 624 9.88 50.87 16.76
N ALA A 625 8.57 50.60 16.73
CA ALA A 625 7.61 51.08 17.71
C ALA A 625 7.91 50.57 19.12
N LYS A 626 8.39 49.32 19.25
CA LYS A 626 8.85 48.79 20.54
C LYS A 626 10.05 49.57 21.07
N LYS A 627 11.04 49.89 20.22
CA LYS A 627 12.22 50.69 20.61
C LYS A 627 11.79 52.09 21.06
N GLU A 628 10.89 52.73 20.32
CA GLU A 628 10.38 54.06 20.65
C GLU A 628 9.60 54.07 21.97
N ARG A 629 8.74 53.06 22.22
CA ARG A 629 8.03 52.91 23.50
C ARG A 629 8.98 52.70 24.67
N LEU A 630 10.01 51.86 24.50
CA LEU A 630 11.02 51.63 25.53
C LEU A 630 11.83 52.90 25.80
N LEU A 631 12.12 53.70 24.77
CA LEU A 631 12.85 54.97 24.87
C LEU A 631 12.00 56.02 25.59
N LYS A 632 10.72 56.17 25.22
CA LYS A 632 9.75 57.05 25.91
C LYS A 632 9.53 56.62 27.37
N ARG A 633 9.55 55.31 27.64
CA ARG A 633 9.45 54.77 29.00
C ARG A 633 10.70 55.09 29.83
N ALA A 634 11.89 54.90 29.26
CA ALA A 634 13.14 55.25 29.92
C ALA A 634 13.23 56.76 30.22
N GLN A 635 12.71 57.61 29.33
CA GLN A 635 12.58 59.05 29.55
C GLN A 635 11.58 59.39 30.66
N ALA A 636 10.40 58.75 30.68
CA ALA A 636 9.39 58.97 31.72
C ALA A 636 9.83 58.46 33.11
N GLU A 637 10.59 57.37 33.16
CA GLU A 637 11.20 56.85 34.39
C GLU A 637 12.34 57.77 34.88
N ALA A 638 13.12 58.38 33.96
CA ALA A 638 14.13 59.38 34.30
C ALA A 638 13.51 60.71 34.83
N GLU A 639 12.29 61.04 34.41
CA GLU A 639 11.53 62.21 34.88
C GLU A 639 10.71 61.96 36.17
N GLY A 640 10.81 60.77 36.78
CA GLY A 640 10.15 60.45 38.05
C GLY A 640 8.62 60.24 37.98
N LYS A 641 8.05 60.04 36.78
CA LYS A 641 6.61 59.76 36.61
C LYS A 641 6.33 58.26 36.74
N THR A 642 5.36 57.88 37.56
CA THR A 642 4.87 56.50 37.69
C THR A 642 4.12 56.07 36.43
N VAL A 643 4.71 55.16 35.64
CA VAL A 643 4.13 54.67 34.39
C VAL A 643 3.23 53.45 34.66
N GLU A 644 1.90 53.60 34.56
CA GLU A 644 0.96 52.47 34.59
C GLU A 644 1.18 51.53 33.39
N VAL A 645 1.57 50.28 33.66
CA VAL A 645 1.85 49.27 32.63
C VAL A 645 0.59 48.49 32.25
N LYS A 646 -0.35 49.11 31.53
CA LYS A 646 -1.43 48.36 30.87
C LYS A 646 -0.86 47.62 29.66
N LYS A 647 -0.78 46.28 29.74
CA LYS A 647 -0.29 45.43 28.65
C LYS A 647 -1.18 45.62 27.40
N PRO A 648 -0.60 45.90 26.22
CA PRO A 648 -1.40 46.09 25.01
C PRO A 648 -2.09 44.78 24.62
N ILE A 649 -3.38 44.89 24.29
CA ILE A 649 -4.19 43.78 23.79
C ILE A 649 -3.76 43.51 22.34
N VAL A 650 -3.11 42.37 22.11
CA VAL A 650 -2.55 41.98 20.81
C VAL A 650 -2.96 40.57 20.43
N VAL A 651 -3.05 40.31 19.13
CA VAL A 651 -3.25 38.97 18.57
C VAL A 651 -2.11 38.06 19.01
N LYS A 652 -2.46 36.88 19.52
CA LYS A 652 -1.52 35.82 19.84
C LYS A 652 -1.32 34.93 18.62
N TYR A 653 -0.11 34.42 18.44
CA TYR A 653 0.27 33.65 17.27
C TYR A 653 1.26 32.54 17.60
N GLY A 654 1.34 31.57 16.71
CA GLY A 654 2.20 30.40 16.85
C GLY A 654 1.43 29.18 17.36
N LEU A 655 1.73 28.02 16.79
CA LEU A 655 0.96 26.80 17.00
C LEU A 655 0.90 26.41 18.48
N ASN A 656 2.05 26.22 19.12
CA ASN A 656 2.13 25.77 20.52
C ASN A 656 1.47 26.77 21.49
N HIS A 657 1.68 28.07 21.26
CA HIS A 657 1.12 29.11 22.11
C HIS A 657 -0.39 29.22 21.98
N VAL A 658 -0.92 29.17 20.75
CA VAL A 658 -2.39 29.18 20.53
C VAL A 658 -3.03 27.92 21.12
N THR A 659 -2.38 26.78 20.99
CA THR A 659 -2.85 25.51 21.56
C THR A 659 -2.99 25.61 23.08
N TYR A 660 -1.95 26.09 23.75
CA TYR A 660 -1.98 26.32 25.19
C TYR A 660 -3.13 27.26 25.59
N LEU A 661 -3.38 28.33 24.83
CA LEU A 661 -4.49 29.26 25.12
C LEU A 661 -5.87 28.63 24.90
N ILE A 662 -6.02 27.71 23.96
CA ILE A 662 -7.25 26.95 23.72
C ILE A 662 -7.48 25.96 24.87
N GLU A 663 -6.46 25.23 25.29
CA GLU A 663 -6.53 24.27 26.41
C GLU A 663 -6.86 24.95 27.74
N GLN A 664 -6.37 26.18 27.95
CA GLN A 664 -6.69 27.01 29.11
C GLN A 664 -8.04 27.75 28.99
N ASN A 665 -8.80 27.52 27.91
CA ASN A 665 -10.06 28.20 27.60
C ASN A 665 -9.98 29.75 27.63
N LYS A 666 -8.81 30.31 27.24
CA LYS A 666 -8.55 31.76 27.19
C LYS A 666 -8.71 32.35 25.79
N ALA A 667 -8.91 31.51 24.78
CA ALA A 667 -9.09 31.91 23.39
C ALA A 667 -10.57 32.21 23.09
N GLN A 668 -10.85 33.36 22.47
CA GLN A 668 -12.21 33.74 22.04
C GLN A 668 -12.48 33.41 20.56
N LEU A 669 -11.45 33.45 19.71
CA LEU A 669 -11.54 33.10 18.30
C LEU A 669 -10.18 32.59 17.79
N VAL A 670 -10.19 31.47 17.08
CA VAL A 670 -9.00 30.86 16.46
C VAL A 670 -9.08 30.94 14.94
N VAL A 671 -8.02 31.43 14.29
CA VAL A 671 -7.93 31.60 12.84
C VAL A 671 -6.81 30.72 12.29
N ILE A 672 -7.14 29.77 11.41
CA ILE A 672 -6.24 28.74 10.90
C ILE A 672 -6.00 28.94 9.39
N ALA A 673 -4.76 28.85 8.93
CA ALA A 673 -4.46 28.88 7.50
C ALA A 673 -4.76 27.53 6.81
N HIS A 674 -5.26 27.59 5.57
CA HIS A 674 -5.55 26.38 4.78
C HIS A 674 -4.33 25.71 4.11
N ASP A 675 -3.24 26.46 3.93
CA ASP A 675 -2.04 26.14 3.13
C ASP A 675 -0.82 25.89 4.01
N VAL A 676 -1.07 25.38 5.22
CA VAL A 676 -0.03 24.89 6.10
C VAL A 676 0.49 23.58 5.52
N ASP A 677 1.81 23.48 5.42
CA ASP A 677 2.52 22.34 4.85
C ASP A 677 3.70 22.06 5.77
N PRO A 678 3.74 20.90 6.45
CA PRO A 678 2.75 19.82 6.44
C PRO A 678 1.40 20.19 7.12
N ILE A 679 0.26 19.76 6.55
CA ILE A 679 -1.10 20.10 7.03
C ILE A 679 -1.44 19.44 8.37
N GLU A 680 -0.74 18.35 8.68
CA GLU A 680 -0.78 17.57 9.91
C GLU A 680 -0.52 18.44 11.15
N LEU A 681 0.23 19.54 11.00
CA LEU A 681 0.49 20.49 12.07
C LEU A 681 -0.78 21.19 12.58
N VAL A 682 -1.80 21.35 11.74
CA VAL A 682 -3.03 22.08 12.09
C VAL A 682 -4.29 21.23 11.98
N VAL A 683 -4.20 20.00 11.47
CA VAL A 683 -5.37 19.14 11.18
C VAL A 683 -6.26 18.87 12.39
N TRP A 684 -5.65 18.82 13.57
CA TRP A 684 -6.31 18.52 14.85
C TRP A 684 -6.90 19.76 15.54
N LEU A 685 -6.48 20.97 15.18
CA LEU A 685 -6.95 22.21 15.81
C LEU A 685 -8.46 22.43 15.71
N PRO A 686 -9.11 22.24 14.54
CA PRO A 686 -10.56 22.30 14.46
C PRO A 686 -11.28 21.37 15.45
N ALA A 687 -10.71 20.19 15.73
CA ALA A 687 -11.28 19.26 16.69
C ALA A 687 -11.07 19.74 18.14
N LEU A 688 -9.88 20.27 18.45
CA LEU A 688 -9.61 20.86 19.77
C LEU A 688 -10.53 22.06 20.06
N CYS A 689 -10.67 22.97 19.09
CA CYS A 689 -11.57 24.12 19.21
C CYS A 689 -13.02 23.70 19.45
N ARG A 690 -13.51 22.66 18.75
CA ARG A 690 -14.86 22.10 18.99
C ARG A 690 -15.00 21.48 20.38
N LYS A 691 -13.97 20.77 20.86
CA LYS A 691 -13.98 20.13 22.19
C LYS A 691 -14.03 21.16 23.31
N MET A 692 -13.35 22.29 23.13
CA MET A 692 -13.31 23.40 24.10
C MET A 692 -14.40 24.46 23.86
N GLU A 693 -15.31 24.23 22.90
CA GLU A 693 -16.38 25.16 22.50
C GLU A 693 -15.91 26.54 22.02
N ILE A 694 -14.66 26.64 21.56
CA ILE A 694 -14.06 27.87 21.04
C ILE A 694 -14.35 28.00 19.53
N PRO A 695 -14.92 29.13 19.07
CA PRO A 695 -15.14 29.38 17.65
C PRO A 695 -13.82 29.38 16.86
N TYR A 696 -13.84 28.75 15.69
CA TYR A 696 -12.69 28.74 14.77
C TYR A 696 -13.10 28.98 13.33
N CYS A 697 -12.17 29.49 12.53
CA CYS A 697 -12.35 29.63 11.09
C CYS A 697 -11.07 29.30 10.31
N ILE A 698 -11.24 28.89 9.05
CA ILE A 698 -10.13 28.57 8.15
C ILE A 698 -10.06 29.64 7.06
N VAL A 699 -8.88 30.24 6.86
CA VAL A 699 -8.68 31.33 5.90
C VAL A 699 -7.65 30.98 4.83
N LYS A 700 -7.76 31.66 3.68
CA LYS A 700 -6.80 31.53 2.57
C LYS A 700 -5.50 32.27 2.86
N GLY A 701 -4.38 31.53 2.86
CA GLY A 701 -3.01 32.04 2.78
C GLY A 701 -2.35 32.26 4.15
N LYS A 702 -1.38 31.40 4.51
CA LYS A 702 -0.54 31.55 5.72
C LYS A 702 0.32 32.81 5.70
N ALA A 703 0.66 33.30 4.50
CA ALA A 703 1.35 34.58 4.32
C ALA A 703 0.49 35.77 4.77
N ARG A 704 -0.83 35.73 4.55
CA ARG A 704 -1.76 36.79 4.99
C ARG A 704 -1.88 36.84 6.51
N LEU A 705 -1.88 35.68 7.18
CA LEU A 705 -1.79 35.62 8.64
C LEU A 705 -0.44 36.13 9.15
N GLY A 706 0.65 35.76 8.47
CA GLY A 706 2.00 36.23 8.79
C GLY A 706 2.14 37.75 8.75
N ALA A 707 1.55 38.39 7.74
CA ALA A 707 1.58 39.84 7.56
C ALA A 707 1.01 40.60 8.77
N ILE A 708 -0.03 40.08 9.43
CA ILE A 708 -0.59 40.68 10.65
C ILE A 708 0.49 40.71 11.74
N VAL A 709 1.24 39.63 11.95
CA VAL A 709 2.17 39.52 13.09
C VAL A 709 3.63 39.85 12.75
N HIS A 710 3.87 40.57 11.64
CA HIS A 710 5.22 40.93 11.16
C HIS A 710 6.11 39.70 10.89
N LYS A 711 5.54 38.61 10.38
CA LYS A 711 6.25 37.39 9.96
C LYS A 711 6.00 37.09 8.48
N LYS A 712 6.92 36.38 7.83
CA LYS A 712 6.73 35.92 6.44
C LYS A 712 5.50 35.00 6.32
N THR A 713 5.26 34.17 7.33
CA THR A 713 4.14 33.21 7.39
C THR A 713 3.71 32.99 8.83
N ALA A 714 2.42 32.74 9.07
CA ALA A 714 1.91 32.23 10.33
C ALA A 714 0.84 31.17 10.07
N SER A 715 0.92 30.03 10.77
CA SER A 715 -0.03 28.93 10.58
C SER A 715 -1.37 29.17 11.29
N VAL A 716 -1.33 29.81 12.46
CA VAL A 716 -2.50 30.02 13.33
C VAL A 716 -2.37 31.34 14.10
N LEU A 717 -3.49 32.06 14.24
CA LEU A 717 -3.66 33.24 15.09
C LEU A 717 -4.83 33.05 16.07
N CYS A 718 -4.80 33.75 17.20
CA CYS A 718 -5.84 33.71 18.23
C CYS A 718 -6.08 35.08 18.86
N LEU A 719 -7.34 35.41 19.15
CA LEU A 719 -7.72 36.54 19.99
C LEU A 719 -8.10 36.03 21.38
N THR A 720 -7.51 36.61 22.44
CA THR A 720 -7.87 36.28 23.84
C THR A 720 -8.80 37.30 24.47
N THR A 721 -8.75 38.54 24.02
CA THR A 721 -9.54 39.65 24.55
C THR A 721 -9.78 40.65 23.43
N VAL A 722 -10.98 41.25 23.40
CA VAL A 722 -11.40 42.25 22.41
C VAL A 722 -11.75 43.54 23.15
N LYS A 723 -11.34 44.69 22.61
CA LYS A 723 -11.67 46.02 23.15
C LYS A 723 -13.19 46.24 23.10
N ASN A 724 -13.71 47.04 24.04
CA ASN A 724 -15.16 47.28 24.12
C ASN A 724 -15.74 47.88 22.83
N GLU A 725 -15.00 48.74 22.14
CA GLU A 725 -15.39 49.37 20.87
C GLU A 725 -15.62 48.36 19.72
N ASP A 726 -14.85 47.26 19.70
CA ASP A 726 -14.89 46.26 18.62
C ASP A 726 -15.83 45.07 18.94
N LYS A 727 -16.43 45.02 20.14
CA LYS A 727 -17.27 43.87 20.57
C LYS A 727 -18.46 43.61 19.64
N LEU A 728 -19.11 44.66 19.15
CA LEU A 728 -20.26 44.53 18.24
C LEU A 728 -19.84 43.95 16.87
N GLU A 729 -18.71 44.39 16.32
CA GLU A 729 -18.15 43.86 15.06
C GLU A 729 -17.71 42.40 15.25
N PHE A 730 -17.08 42.10 16.38
CA PHE A 730 -16.64 40.75 16.74
C PHE A 730 -17.81 39.77 16.88
N SER A 731 -18.89 40.15 17.58
CA SER A 731 -20.08 39.31 17.74
C SER A 731 -20.75 38.97 16.41
N LYS A 732 -20.86 39.95 15.48
CA LYS A 732 -21.39 39.72 14.13
C LYS A 732 -20.55 38.71 13.35
N ILE A 733 -19.22 38.81 13.45
CA ILE A 733 -18.30 37.86 12.81
C ILE A 733 -18.43 36.46 13.44
N LEU A 734 -18.56 36.37 14.77
CA LEU A 734 -18.75 35.10 15.46
C LEU A 734 -20.07 34.42 15.08
N GLU A 735 -21.16 35.18 14.99
CA GLU A 735 -22.48 34.67 14.59
C GLU A 735 -22.43 34.15 13.14
N ALA A 736 -21.81 34.90 12.22
CA ALA A 736 -21.61 34.45 10.85
C ALA A 736 -20.75 33.18 10.73
N ILE A 737 -19.76 32.99 11.62
CA ILE A 737 -18.93 31.78 11.69
C ILE A 737 -19.71 30.59 12.30
N LYS A 738 -20.70 30.85 13.17
CA LYS A 738 -21.51 29.85 13.86
C LYS A 738 -22.74 29.36 13.06
N ASN A 739 -23.14 30.05 12.00
CA ASN A 739 -24.41 29.78 11.30
C ASN A 739 -24.54 28.34 10.77
N LYS A 740 -25.44 27.57 11.39
CA LYS A 740 -25.98 26.29 10.92
C LYS A 740 -27.12 26.55 9.93
N ALA A 741 -27.35 25.63 8.98
CA ALA A 741 -28.54 25.67 8.14
C ALA A 741 -29.82 25.48 8.97
N GLN A 742 -30.90 26.20 8.64
CA GLN A 742 -32.18 26.15 9.37
C GLN A 742 -33.16 25.13 8.76
N LEU A 743 -33.13 24.92 7.44
CA LEU A 743 -33.91 23.89 6.74
C LEU A 743 -33.21 23.44 5.45
N VAL A 744 -33.22 22.14 5.16
CA VAL A 744 -32.70 21.57 3.92
C VAL A 744 -33.83 20.91 3.12
N VAL A 745 -33.98 21.28 1.85
CA VAL A 745 -35.01 20.76 0.94
C VAL A 745 -34.35 19.97 -0.19
N ILE A 746 -34.69 18.68 -0.33
CA ILE A 746 -34.04 17.75 -1.25
C ILE A 746 -35.03 17.35 -2.36
N ALA A 747 -34.61 17.35 -3.62
CA ALA A 747 -35.44 16.83 -4.71
C ALA A 747 -35.46 15.29 -4.73
N HIS A 748 -36.61 14.69 -5.01
CA HIS A 748 -36.74 13.22 -5.09
C HIS A 748 -36.15 12.60 -6.37
N ASP A 749 -36.03 13.37 -7.46
CA ASP A 749 -35.71 12.97 -8.84
C ASP A 749 -34.27 13.30 -9.21
N VAL A 750 -33.38 13.22 -8.23
CA VAL A 750 -31.94 13.39 -8.42
C VAL A 750 -31.36 12.10 -8.99
N ASP A 751 -30.70 12.23 -10.13
CA ASP A 751 -30.05 11.13 -10.83
C ASP A 751 -28.64 11.56 -11.22
N PRO A 752 -27.58 10.90 -10.73
CA PRO A 752 -27.58 9.75 -9.81
C PRO A 752 -28.03 10.10 -8.37
N ILE A 753 -28.81 9.22 -7.73
CA ILE A 753 -29.40 9.44 -6.39
C ILE A 753 -28.33 9.53 -5.28
N GLU A 754 -27.17 8.92 -5.52
CA GLU A 754 -25.98 8.93 -4.66
C GLU A 754 -25.48 10.34 -4.35
N LEU A 755 -25.85 11.34 -5.18
CA LEU A 755 -25.54 12.75 -4.93
C LEU A 755 -26.24 13.31 -3.68
N VAL A 756 -27.41 12.78 -3.32
CA VAL A 756 -28.25 13.32 -2.24
C VAL A 756 -28.61 12.29 -1.17
N VAL A 757 -28.36 10.99 -1.39
CA VAL A 757 -28.73 9.90 -0.47
C VAL A 757 -28.12 10.03 0.93
N TRP A 758 -26.98 10.71 1.05
CA TRP A 758 -26.28 10.94 2.31
C TRP A 758 -26.80 12.16 3.10
N LEU A 759 -27.57 13.05 2.46
CA LEU A 759 -28.03 14.30 3.07
C LEU A 759 -29.02 14.10 4.22
N PRO A 760 -30.04 13.23 4.14
CA PRO A 760 -30.92 12.96 5.27
C PRO A 760 -30.16 12.53 6.53
N ALA A 761 -29.16 11.65 6.38
CA ALA A 761 -28.32 11.19 7.49
C ALA A 761 -27.44 12.32 8.05
N LEU A 762 -26.89 13.20 7.19
CA LEU A 762 -26.13 14.36 7.65
C LEU A 762 -27.03 15.36 8.39
N CYS A 763 -28.20 15.68 7.85
CA CYS A 763 -29.12 16.64 8.45
C CYS A 763 -29.54 16.20 9.85
N ARG A 764 -29.83 14.91 10.05
CA ARG A 764 -30.09 14.35 11.40
C ARG A 764 -28.90 14.46 12.34
N LYS A 765 -27.69 14.10 11.89
CA LYS A 765 -26.49 14.20 12.71
C LYS A 765 -26.21 15.64 13.18
N MET A 766 -26.65 16.62 12.41
CA MET A 766 -26.49 18.04 12.71
C MET A 766 -27.73 18.67 13.34
N GLU A 767 -28.79 17.89 13.60
CA GLU A 767 -30.09 18.32 14.12
C GLU A 767 -30.79 19.37 13.24
N ILE A 768 -30.57 19.29 11.93
CA ILE A 768 -31.17 20.19 10.94
C ILE A 768 -32.43 19.53 10.35
N PRO A 769 -33.60 20.18 10.38
CA PRO A 769 -34.81 19.70 9.70
C PRO A 769 -34.58 19.53 8.20
N TYR A 770 -35.12 18.46 7.62
CA TYR A 770 -35.05 18.24 6.18
C TYR A 770 -36.37 17.71 5.62
N CYS A 771 -36.65 18.02 4.36
CA CYS A 771 -37.78 17.44 3.64
C CYS A 771 -37.39 17.02 2.22
N ILE A 772 -38.12 16.06 1.67
CA ILE A 772 -37.94 15.60 0.29
C ILE A 772 -39.17 16.03 -0.53
N VAL A 773 -38.94 16.75 -1.62
CA VAL A 773 -39.99 17.32 -2.46
C VAL A 773 -39.93 16.81 -3.90
N LYS A 774 -41.09 16.82 -4.57
CA LYS A 774 -41.19 16.36 -5.95
C LYS A 774 -40.67 17.42 -6.93
N GLY A 775 -39.73 17.03 -7.79
CA GLY A 775 -39.29 17.77 -8.97
C GLY A 775 -38.11 18.72 -8.70
N LYS A 776 -36.92 18.37 -9.19
CA LYS A 776 -35.73 19.26 -9.15
C LYS A 776 -35.92 20.53 -9.95
N ALA A 777 -36.82 20.54 -10.94
CA ALA A 777 -37.20 21.73 -11.70
C ALA A 777 -37.92 22.76 -10.82
N ARG A 778 -38.80 22.31 -9.90
CA ARG A 778 -39.52 23.19 -8.97
C ARG A 778 -38.57 23.87 -7.99
N LEU A 779 -37.61 23.12 -7.45
CA LEU A 779 -36.53 23.70 -6.65
C LEU A 779 -35.65 24.65 -7.48
N GLY A 780 -35.41 24.33 -8.75
CA GLY A 780 -34.70 25.21 -9.67
C GLY A 780 -35.38 26.56 -9.82
N ALA A 781 -36.71 26.58 -9.99
CA ALA A 781 -37.48 27.80 -10.18
C ALA A 781 -37.32 28.80 -9.03
N ILE A 782 -37.28 28.32 -7.78
CA ILE A 782 -37.13 29.15 -6.57
C ILE A 782 -35.80 29.93 -6.58
N VAL A 783 -34.75 29.39 -7.20
CA VAL A 783 -33.41 30.01 -7.28
C VAL A 783 -33.06 30.47 -8.70
N HIS A 784 -34.06 30.65 -9.56
CA HIS A 784 -33.90 31.08 -10.95
C HIS A 784 -32.93 30.20 -11.76
N LYS A 785 -33.00 28.87 -11.57
CA LYS A 785 -32.24 27.88 -12.34
C LYS A 785 -33.16 26.86 -13.00
N LYS A 786 -32.70 26.23 -14.09
CA LYS A 786 -33.44 25.15 -14.76
C LYS A 786 -33.72 23.96 -13.83
N THR A 787 -32.79 23.63 -12.94
CA THR A 787 -32.92 22.53 -11.96
C THR A 787 -32.07 22.81 -10.72
N ALA A 788 -32.54 22.42 -9.54
CA ALA A 788 -31.76 22.35 -8.32
C ALA A 788 -32.01 21.02 -7.60
N SER A 789 -30.94 20.30 -7.26
CA SER A 789 -31.03 19.02 -6.55
C SER A 789 -31.36 19.19 -5.07
N VAL A 790 -30.91 20.29 -4.46
CA VAL A 790 -31.07 20.61 -3.03
C VAL A 790 -31.11 22.12 -2.86
N LEU A 791 -31.94 22.61 -1.95
CA LEU A 791 -31.94 23.99 -1.45
C LEU A 791 -31.72 24.00 0.07
N CYS A 792 -31.16 25.10 0.57
CA CYS A 792 -30.89 25.30 1.98
C CYS A 792 -31.33 26.71 2.38
N LEU A 793 -32.16 26.81 3.41
CA LEU A 793 -32.52 28.07 4.07
C LEU A 793 -31.59 28.28 5.27
N THR A 794 -30.88 29.40 5.27
CA THR A 794 -29.91 29.75 6.32
C THR A 794 -30.43 30.81 7.27
N THR A 795 -31.34 31.66 6.81
CA THR A 795 -31.88 32.82 7.53
C THR A 795 -33.30 33.10 7.06
N VAL A 796 -34.18 33.50 7.97
CA VAL A 796 -35.57 33.87 7.70
C VAL A 796 -35.81 35.29 8.23
N LYS A 797 -36.57 36.10 7.48
CA LYS A 797 -36.93 37.46 7.91
C LYS A 797 -37.79 37.40 9.17
N ASN A 798 -37.76 38.45 9.99
CA ASN A 798 -38.50 38.47 11.26
C ASN A 798 -40.01 38.31 11.07
N GLU A 799 -40.57 38.88 10.00
CA GLU A 799 -42.00 38.79 9.64
C GLU A 799 -42.45 37.34 9.37
N ASP A 800 -41.60 36.53 8.75
CA ASP A 800 -41.93 35.17 8.29
C ASP A 800 -41.61 34.07 9.33
N LYS A 801 -41.06 34.43 10.50
CA LYS A 801 -40.59 33.46 11.51
C LYS A 801 -41.71 32.58 12.06
N LEU A 802 -42.89 33.15 12.29
CA LEU A 802 -44.03 32.40 12.85
C LEU A 802 -44.57 31.36 11.86
N GLU A 803 -44.68 31.72 10.59
CA GLU A 803 -45.11 30.79 9.53
C GLU A 803 -44.06 29.71 9.29
N PHE A 804 -42.77 30.09 9.26
CA PHE A 804 -41.67 29.15 9.12
C PHE A 804 -41.61 28.13 10.26
N SER A 805 -41.89 28.53 11.51
CA SER A 805 -41.91 27.61 12.66
C SER A 805 -42.98 26.51 12.49
N LYS A 806 -44.18 26.88 12.03
CA LYS A 806 -45.27 25.91 11.75
C LYS A 806 -44.87 24.91 10.66
N ILE A 807 -44.22 25.39 9.60
CA ILE A 807 -43.72 24.54 8.51
C ILE A 807 -42.63 23.58 9.03
N LEU A 808 -41.72 24.07 9.90
CA LEU A 808 -40.67 23.25 10.49
C LEU A 808 -41.21 22.13 11.37
N GLU A 809 -42.23 22.39 12.19
CA GLU A 809 -42.89 21.37 13.02
C GLU A 809 -43.53 20.27 12.16
N ALA A 810 -44.27 20.65 11.12
CA ALA A 810 -44.86 19.71 10.18
C ALA A 810 -43.81 18.86 9.43
N ILE A 811 -42.66 19.45 9.10
CA ILE A 811 -41.55 18.74 8.45
C ILE A 811 -40.88 17.75 9.42
N LYS A 812 -40.60 18.17 10.65
CA LYS A 812 -39.98 17.31 11.67
C LYS A 812 -40.83 16.08 11.95
N ALA A 813 -42.13 16.27 12.17
CA ALA A 813 -43.08 15.19 12.43
C ALA A 813 -43.17 14.18 11.28
N ASN A 814 -42.97 14.60 10.04
CA ASN A 814 -43.13 13.73 8.87
C ASN A 814 -41.82 13.08 8.37
N PHE A 815 -40.66 13.70 8.57
CA PHE A 815 -39.39 13.23 8.00
C PHE A 815 -38.30 12.91 9.04
N ASN A 816 -38.26 13.64 10.14
CA ASN A 816 -37.26 13.45 11.18
C ASN A 816 -37.73 12.39 12.19
N ASP A 817 -38.99 12.46 12.61
CA ASP A 817 -39.52 11.66 13.74
C ASP A 817 -40.02 10.28 13.30
N LYS A 818 -40.55 10.15 12.07
CA LYS A 818 -41.01 8.86 11.48
C LYS A 818 -39.88 7.99 10.90
N PHE A 819 -38.62 8.34 11.11
CA PHE A 819 -37.50 7.64 10.47
C PHE A 819 -37.36 6.19 10.93
N ASP A 820 -37.53 5.91 12.23
CA ASP A 820 -37.39 4.55 12.77
C ASP A 820 -38.53 3.62 12.30
N GLU A 821 -39.71 4.17 11.98
CA GLU A 821 -40.82 3.45 11.34
C GLU A 821 -40.57 3.19 9.84
N ILE A 822 -39.95 4.14 9.13
CA ILE A 822 -39.60 4.04 7.70
C ILE A 822 -38.37 3.14 7.47
N ARG A 823 -37.62 2.79 8.52
CA ARG A 823 -36.51 1.83 8.50
C ARG A 823 -37.04 0.42 8.26
N LYS A 824 -37.49 0.13 7.03
CA LYS A 824 -37.94 -1.21 6.63
C LYS A 824 -36.81 -2.23 6.84
N LYS A 825 -37.19 -3.30 7.53
CA LYS A 825 -36.51 -4.60 7.64
C LYS A 825 -35.99 -5.05 6.28
N TRP A 826 -34.74 -5.51 6.24
CA TRP A 826 -34.11 -6.06 5.03
C TRP A 826 -34.86 -7.32 4.57
N GLY A 827 -35.22 -7.41 3.28
CA GLY A 827 -35.87 -8.60 2.69
C GLY A 827 -37.00 -8.36 1.67
N GLY A 828 -37.24 -7.13 1.20
CA GLY A 828 -38.48 -6.81 0.48
C GLY A 828 -38.45 -6.69 -1.05
N GLY A 829 -37.48 -7.24 -1.79
CA GLY A 829 -37.58 -7.49 -3.25
C GLY A 829 -37.95 -6.33 -4.21
N ILE A 830 -38.07 -5.07 -3.77
CA ILE A 830 -38.49 -3.96 -4.63
C ILE A 830 -37.27 -3.43 -5.38
N MET A 831 -37.12 -3.88 -6.63
CA MET A 831 -36.16 -3.35 -7.57
C MET A 831 -36.51 -1.90 -7.96
N GLY A 832 -35.50 -1.04 -8.12
CA GLY A 832 -35.71 0.34 -8.59
C GLY A 832 -36.25 0.39 -10.02
N SER A 833 -36.94 1.49 -10.37
CA SER A 833 -37.60 1.69 -11.67
C SER A 833 -36.68 1.50 -12.89
N LYS A 834 -35.41 1.91 -12.79
CA LYS A 834 -34.39 1.66 -13.83
C LYS A 834 -34.03 0.18 -13.97
N SER A 835 -33.99 -0.56 -12.85
CA SER A 835 -33.70 -1.99 -12.85
C SER A 835 -34.88 -2.77 -13.43
N LEU A 836 -36.11 -2.39 -13.07
CA LEU A 836 -37.35 -2.90 -13.69
C LEU A 836 -37.40 -2.63 -15.20
N ALA A 837 -37.05 -1.41 -15.64
CA ALA A 837 -36.99 -1.07 -17.06
C ALA A 837 -35.93 -1.89 -17.81
N LYS A 838 -34.78 -2.15 -17.18
CA LYS A 838 -33.70 -2.97 -17.76
C LYS A 838 -34.07 -4.46 -17.82
N SER A 839 -34.76 -4.99 -16.81
CA SER A 839 -35.29 -6.36 -16.82
C SER A 839 -36.35 -6.54 -17.90
N LYS A 840 -37.30 -5.61 -18.03
CA LYS A 840 -38.30 -5.63 -19.12
C LYS A 840 -37.68 -5.54 -20.51
N ALA A 841 -36.62 -4.73 -20.67
CA ALA A 841 -35.89 -4.65 -21.93
C ALA A 841 -35.17 -5.97 -22.26
N ARG A 842 -34.65 -6.66 -21.24
CA ARG A 842 -33.99 -7.97 -21.38
C ARG A 842 -34.99 -9.08 -21.72
N GLU A 843 -36.15 -9.09 -21.09
CA GLU A 843 -37.26 -10.00 -21.41
C GLU A 843 -37.77 -9.79 -22.84
N LYS A 844 -37.92 -8.54 -23.29
CA LYS A 844 -38.28 -8.26 -24.70
C LYS A 844 -37.24 -8.78 -25.70
N LEU A 845 -35.95 -8.73 -25.34
CA LEU A 845 -34.88 -9.23 -26.21
C LEU A 845 -34.90 -10.75 -26.26
N LEU A 846 -35.07 -11.41 -25.11
CA LEU A 846 -35.18 -12.86 -24.99
C LEU A 846 -36.43 -13.40 -25.70
N ALA A 847 -37.56 -12.70 -25.61
CA ALA A 847 -38.78 -13.06 -26.36
C ALA A 847 -38.60 -12.91 -27.87
N LYS A 848 -37.82 -11.91 -28.33
CA LYS A 848 -37.45 -11.77 -29.74
C LYS A 848 -36.53 -12.89 -30.22
N GLU A 849 -35.53 -13.25 -29.42
CA GLU A 849 -34.62 -14.38 -29.72
C GLU A 849 -35.37 -15.72 -29.71
N ALA A 850 -36.32 -15.92 -28.80
CA ALA A 850 -37.16 -17.11 -28.76
C ALA A 850 -38.10 -17.19 -29.97
N ALA A 851 -38.70 -16.07 -30.38
CA ALA A 851 -39.53 -16.00 -31.59
C ALA A 851 -38.71 -16.27 -32.87
N GLN A 852 -37.48 -15.77 -32.94
CA GLN A 852 -36.55 -16.07 -34.05
C GLN A 852 -36.04 -17.51 -34.07
N ARG A 853 -36.13 -18.24 -32.95
CA ARG A 853 -35.81 -19.67 -32.90
C ARG A 853 -36.99 -20.57 -33.28
N MET A 854 -38.21 -20.03 -33.31
CA MET A 854 -39.43 -20.75 -33.67
C MET A 854 -39.94 -20.42 -35.09
N SER A 855 -39.26 -19.52 -35.81
CA SER A 855 -39.35 -19.35 -37.27
C SER A 855 -38.15 -19.98 -37.93
#